data_AF-A0A2N1U033-F1
#
_entry.id   AF-A0A2N1U033-F1
#
_cell.length_a   1.000
_cell.length_b   1.000
_cell.length_c   1.000
_cell.angle_alpha   90.00
_cell.angle_beta   90.00
_cell.angle_gamma   90.00
#
_symmetry.space_group_name_H-M   'P 1'
#
loop_
_entity.id
_entity.type
_entity.pdbx_description
1 polymer ?
#
loop_
_entity_poly.entity_id
_entity_poly.type
_entity_poly.pdbx_seq_one_letter_code
_entity_poly.pdbx_strand_id
1 'polypeptide(L)'
;MSKASFMSMRWLRLHIKEIIWATVLLFVGSIFVIGYGTSRAIQQQEERKQQADESERRAENLRNMVPAHLQSKLNMPVAHVSLPTENASLTTVIDVKTVWRSIKDSPEYQQLQGDSMPAGIREFYGKMLKERALESLISMSLLELYARSHNIKPEVTAAAIIEKDKEAISPIEFDRQLKREGLSLDEYGQQRLKQMTYQSVSQKIMEVVPPASATEDFLKKYYETNKIRFKDDDQISFNHLLVSPDDFSGLAEINEAEIKDYFDKNREELKSSERLTLSHIFINPNDASFKAGIAISDSEIRRQYTDNLDRFKNPEKVKARHILIKPKNSFDEKFGELSINLRNFTSAEVDGKTLYTFDAGIANLQSSTSLSRGNFVLVTTDGEELTADDASIAKTENALELPIHGATKSAMFGKIGIFAKTGSTPTTLVITNAGERREIDVKAAFDPEQAFAAALAEIKSIARQIEEGKDFAELAKKHSQDPGSGAKGGELDEFARGAMVKPFEDAAFSSAVGKITEPVKTQFGYHLIKVEGKTAEKVKSFEEVKTELTAEMRDSQAAIKAESTLESARQKLLYQSDTFENLAKLHSMAASRKDGGKLPTIFAGEITDDYSAEQKKLISAELGNNGTSIAKEIESAVFALEPGEVSSVIKTSNGYHLFRLENKLPPVNLALTPTLTLKIHEILEKQARGKLAQAKAEKLRSEQPAASVAELAKIAGAGKDSEKEAKNSFGPLPISANPGFSSYALSDVTGEISADGRTYLPELHTAFMNLIKDGKWANKVAGPIKSELGYHFLEITAFETNRYEAYDEVKEKIKRMVTLEPSPEEIQKEFDANIDQFDIPATRKIRQIVISEERTANEVYDRLKKGEIFALLANRFSIDGSAGNGGLIAPVRRGQLSEKLDKAVWNLKKGEITEVVSTPYGYVIAMLEEDENPGVKASLTADVTTQLKRKLRSTYQEDVWTHFLKGLNNQAYVIRHTKVLEEI
;
A
#
# COMPACT_ATOMS: atom_id res chain seq x y z
N MET A 1 -38.47 -68.37 15.70
CA MET A 1 -39.36 -69.44 16.21
C MET A 1 -39.92 -69.02 17.57
N SER A 2 -41.24 -69.16 17.72
CA SER A 2 -42.00 -69.52 18.94
C SER A 2 -41.91 -68.71 20.25
N LYS A 3 -43.12 -68.42 20.76
CA LYS A 3 -43.54 -68.13 22.16
C LYS A 3 -43.58 -66.66 22.59
N ALA A 4 -44.67 -65.99 22.24
CA ALA A 4 -45.26 -64.95 23.10
C ALA A 4 -45.86 -65.64 24.34
N SER A 5 -45.36 -65.34 25.54
CA SER A 5 -46.05 -65.71 26.79
C SER A 5 -47.10 -64.65 27.09
N PHE A 6 -48.37 -65.06 27.10
CA PHE A 6 -49.48 -64.24 27.56
C PHE A 6 -49.25 -63.81 29.02
N MET A 7 -49.02 -62.52 29.23
CA MET A 7 -49.05 -61.89 30.55
C MET A 7 -50.49 -61.97 31.06
N SER A 8 -50.71 -62.58 32.22
CA SER A 8 -52.08 -62.84 32.70
C SER A 8 -52.84 -61.52 32.92
N MET A 9 -54.09 -61.46 32.44
CA MET A 9 -55.01 -60.31 32.61
C MET A 9 -55.19 -59.87 34.06
N ARG A 10 -54.80 -60.70 35.04
CA ARG A 10 -54.86 -60.41 36.46
C ARG A 10 -53.77 -59.44 36.91
N TRP A 11 -52.58 -59.48 36.30
CA TRP A 11 -51.50 -58.53 36.60
C TRP A 11 -51.82 -57.13 36.06
N LEU A 12 -52.31 -57.07 34.82
CA LEU A 12 -52.70 -55.83 34.16
C LEU A 12 -53.86 -55.13 34.89
N ARG A 13 -54.85 -55.88 35.41
CA ARG A 13 -55.94 -55.30 36.21
C ARG A 13 -55.50 -54.75 37.56
N LEU A 14 -54.50 -55.35 38.21
CA LEU A 14 -54.03 -54.88 39.52
C LEU A 14 -53.24 -53.57 39.40
N HIS A 15 -52.47 -53.38 38.32
CA HIS A 15 -51.54 -52.25 38.20
C HIS A 15 -52.00 -51.17 37.20
N ILE A 16 -53.17 -51.32 36.57
CA ILE A 16 -53.66 -50.36 35.56
C ILE A 16 -53.84 -48.94 36.13
N LYS A 17 -54.28 -48.82 37.39
CA LYS A 17 -54.46 -47.52 38.05
C LYS A 17 -53.13 -46.84 38.33
N GLU A 18 -52.12 -47.61 38.73
CA GLU A 18 -50.78 -47.10 39.02
C GLU A 18 -50.05 -46.68 37.74
N ILE A 19 -50.22 -47.45 36.67
CA ILE A 19 -49.72 -47.09 35.34
C ILE A 19 -50.38 -45.79 34.88
N ILE A 20 -51.70 -45.66 34.96
CA ILE A 20 -52.40 -44.42 34.55
C ILE A 20 -51.90 -43.22 35.36
N TRP A 21 -51.74 -43.36 36.69
CA TRP A 21 -51.23 -42.27 37.53
C TRP A 21 -49.78 -41.91 37.19
N ALA A 22 -48.91 -42.88 36.92
CA ALA A 22 -47.55 -42.63 36.49
C ALA A 22 -47.49 -41.93 35.13
N THR A 23 -48.35 -42.30 34.17
CA THR A 23 -48.40 -41.65 32.86
C THR A 23 -48.91 -40.21 32.95
N VAL A 24 -49.90 -39.94 33.82
CA VAL A 24 -50.41 -38.58 34.04
C VAL A 24 -49.36 -37.69 34.71
N LEU A 25 -48.64 -38.21 35.70
CA LEU A 25 -47.54 -37.48 36.36
C LEU A 25 -46.39 -37.17 35.39
N LEU A 26 -46.02 -38.12 34.53
CA LEU A 26 -45.02 -37.89 33.48
C LEU A 26 -45.50 -36.88 32.44
N PHE A 27 -46.78 -36.91 32.07
CA PHE A 27 -47.34 -35.95 31.12
C PHE A 27 -47.39 -34.53 31.69
N VAL A 28 -47.87 -34.35 32.93
CA VAL A 28 -47.90 -33.04 33.59
C VAL A 28 -46.49 -32.51 33.86
N GLY A 29 -45.56 -33.38 34.28
CA GLY A 29 -44.15 -33.01 34.43
C GLY A 29 -43.50 -32.56 33.12
N SER A 30 -43.82 -33.23 32.00
CA SER A 30 -43.30 -32.86 30.68
C SER A 30 -43.80 -31.50 30.20
N ILE A 31 -45.07 -31.15 30.46
CA ILE A 31 -45.65 -29.85 30.10
C ILE A 31 -44.98 -28.73 30.92
N PHE A 32 -44.70 -28.97 32.20
CA PHE A 32 -44.05 -27.97 33.06
C PHE A 32 -42.59 -27.73 32.65
N VAL A 33 -41.83 -28.78 32.31
CA VAL A 33 -40.45 -28.65 31.82
C VAL A 33 -40.37 -27.95 30.46
N ILE A 34 -41.31 -28.26 29.55
CA ILE A 34 -41.38 -27.61 28.23
C ILE A 34 -41.80 -26.14 28.38
N GLY A 35 -42.80 -25.82 29.21
CA GLY A 35 -43.26 -24.44 29.44
C GLY A 35 -42.24 -23.55 30.15
N TYR A 36 -41.51 -24.08 31.13
CA TYR A 36 -40.47 -23.34 31.83
C TYR A 36 -39.21 -23.16 30.97
N GLY A 37 -38.89 -24.15 30.13
CA GLY A 37 -37.79 -24.08 29.17
C GLY A 37 -38.01 -23.07 28.03
N THR A 38 -39.23 -22.98 27.51
CA THR A 38 -39.57 -22.03 26.43
C THR A 38 -39.63 -20.58 26.92
N SER A 39 -40.18 -20.32 28.11
CA SER A 39 -40.24 -18.97 28.68
C SER A 39 -38.84 -18.38 28.95
N ARG A 40 -37.92 -19.19 29.48
CA ARG A 40 -36.54 -18.74 29.77
C ARG A 40 -35.72 -18.53 28.50
N ALA A 41 -35.96 -19.34 27.46
CA ALA A 41 -35.34 -19.16 26.15
C ALA A 41 -35.81 -17.89 25.44
N ILE A 42 -37.12 -17.57 25.52
CA ILE A 42 -37.68 -16.34 24.95
C ILE A 42 -37.11 -15.11 25.67
N GLN A 43 -37.03 -15.14 27.01
CA GLN A 43 -36.50 -14.03 27.79
C GLN A 43 -35.00 -13.79 27.52
N GLN A 44 -34.19 -14.85 27.41
CA GLN A 44 -32.79 -14.74 26.99
C GLN A 44 -32.63 -14.22 25.56
N GLN A 45 -33.56 -14.57 24.66
CA GLN A 45 -33.55 -14.09 23.29
C GLN A 45 -33.92 -12.60 23.21
N GLU A 46 -34.89 -12.15 24.01
CA GLU A 46 -35.26 -10.73 24.11
C GLU A 46 -34.17 -9.88 24.77
N GLU A 47 -33.52 -10.36 25.84
CA GLU A 47 -32.40 -9.65 26.46
C GLU A 47 -31.19 -9.55 25.53
N ARG A 48 -30.86 -10.63 24.80
CA ARG A 48 -29.80 -10.60 23.76
C ARG A 48 -30.14 -9.63 22.64
N LYS A 49 -31.42 -9.54 22.26
CA LYS A 49 -31.89 -8.60 21.24
C LYS A 49 -31.81 -7.16 21.73
N GLN A 50 -32.23 -6.87 22.96
CA GLN A 50 -32.11 -5.53 23.56
C GLN A 50 -30.65 -5.10 23.72
N GLN A 51 -29.76 -6.00 24.15
CA GLN A 51 -28.33 -5.72 24.25
C GLN A 51 -27.68 -5.53 22.88
N ALA A 52 -28.09 -6.30 21.87
CA ALA A 52 -27.66 -6.10 20.49
C ALA A 52 -28.14 -4.74 19.95
N ASP A 53 -29.43 -4.42 20.11
CA ASP A 53 -30.05 -3.15 19.68
C ASP A 53 -29.43 -1.94 20.42
N GLU A 54 -29.09 -2.05 21.71
CA GLU A 54 -28.38 -1.01 22.46
C GLU A 54 -26.92 -0.89 22.05
N SER A 55 -26.23 -2.00 21.78
CA SER A 55 -24.85 -2.00 21.29
C SER A 55 -24.76 -1.40 19.89
N GLU A 56 -25.74 -1.69 19.02
CA GLU A 56 -25.89 -1.07 17.71
C GLU A 56 -26.20 0.42 17.86
N ARG A 57 -27.14 0.83 18.73
CA ARG A 57 -27.41 2.26 18.99
C ARG A 57 -26.19 3.02 19.52
N ARG A 58 -25.38 2.41 20.39
CA ARG A 58 -24.13 3.03 20.88
C ARG A 58 -23.06 3.08 19.79
N ALA A 59 -22.91 2.01 19.02
CA ALA A 59 -21.99 1.98 17.86
C ALA A 59 -22.42 2.99 16.78
N GLU A 60 -23.72 3.17 16.56
CA GLU A 60 -24.32 4.10 15.60
C GLU A 60 -24.17 5.56 16.06
N ASN A 61 -24.36 5.85 17.35
CA ASN A 61 -24.07 7.17 17.92
C ASN A 61 -22.58 7.53 17.85
N LEU A 62 -21.67 6.56 18.04
CA LEU A 62 -20.22 6.77 17.92
C LEU A 62 -19.78 6.92 16.45
N ARG A 63 -20.44 6.23 15.52
CA ARG A 63 -20.09 6.21 14.09
C ARG A 63 -20.60 7.44 13.33
N ASN A 64 -21.59 8.17 13.86
CA ASN A 64 -22.23 9.31 13.19
C ASN A 64 -21.90 10.70 13.77
N MET A 65 -20.95 10.83 14.71
CA MET A 65 -20.61 12.15 15.25
C MET A 65 -19.75 12.96 14.27
N VAL A 66 -20.38 13.96 13.63
CA VAL A 66 -19.66 15.13 13.11
C VAL A 66 -18.82 15.71 14.27
N PRO A 67 -17.51 15.94 14.07
CA PRO A 67 -16.65 16.55 15.08
C PRO A 67 -17.27 17.81 15.68
N ALA A 68 -17.15 18.00 16.98
CA ALA A 68 -17.84 19.09 17.70
C ALA A 68 -17.56 20.48 17.10
N HIS A 69 -16.35 20.70 16.57
CA HIS A 69 -15.95 21.97 15.93
C HIS A 69 -16.61 22.23 14.57
N LEU A 70 -17.14 21.19 13.91
CA LEU A 70 -17.81 21.28 12.61
C LEU A 70 -19.34 21.39 12.73
N GLN A 71 -19.92 21.10 13.89
CA GLN A 71 -21.38 21.07 14.07
C GLN A 71 -22.05 22.43 13.78
N SER A 72 -21.41 23.54 14.16
CA SER A 72 -21.90 24.89 13.87
C SER A 72 -21.68 25.34 12.42
N LYS A 73 -20.89 24.58 11.64
CA LYS A 73 -20.44 24.93 10.28
C LYS A 73 -21.02 24.04 9.19
N LEU A 74 -21.91 23.10 9.53
CA LEU A 74 -22.44 22.07 8.63
C LEU A 74 -22.98 22.60 7.28
N ASN A 75 -23.57 23.79 7.28
CA ASN A 75 -24.18 24.39 6.08
C ASN A 75 -23.26 25.41 5.39
N MET A 76 -22.00 25.56 5.83
CA MET A 76 -21.06 26.47 5.18
C MET A 76 -20.65 25.93 3.80
N PRO A 77 -20.52 26.80 2.79
CA PRO A 77 -20.12 26.38 1.46
C PRO A 77 -18.65 25.97 1.43
N VAL A 78 -18.39 24.76 0.96
CA VAL A 78 -17.06 24.21 0.70
C VAL A 78 -16.64 24.47 -0.74
N ALA A 79 -17.58 24.32 -1.68
CA ALA A 79 -17.35 24.67 -3.08
C ALA A 79 -18.62 25.20 -3.74
N HIS A 80 -18.46 26.14 -4.66
CA HIS A 80 -19.49 26.53 -5.63
C HIS A 80 -19.11 25.94 -6.98
N VAL A 81 -20.04 25.22 -7.59
CA VAL A 81 -19.86 24.59 -8.89
C VAL A 81 -20.84 25.23 -9.86
N SER A 82 -20.32 25.84 -10.92
CA SER A 82 -21.11 26.54 -11.94
C SER A 82 -20.84 25.95 -13.31
N LEU A 83 -21.91 25.62 -14.04
CA LEU A 83 -21.86 25.17 -15.42
C LEU A 83 -22.48 26.25 -16.33
N PRO A 84 -21.70 26.88 -17.21
CA PRO A 84 -22.20 27.84 -18.19
C PRO A 84 -23.16 27.17 -19.18
N THR A 85 -24.27 27.83 -19.48
CA THR A 85 -25.20 27.42 -20.56
C THR A 85 -25.45 28.60 -21.48
N GLU A 86 -26.11 28.37 -22.62
CA GLU A 86 -26.42 29.41 -23.61
C GLU A 86 -27.18 30.62 -23.02
N ASN A 87 -28.02 30.40 -22.00
CA ASN A 87 -28.88 31.44 -21.45
C ASN A 87 -28.45 31.97 -20.07
N ALA A 88 -27.86 31.11 -19.22
CA ALA A 88 -27.39 31.47 -17.88
C ALA A 88 -26.43 30.42 -17.31
N SER A 89 -25.59 30.79 -16.35
CA SER A 89 -24.79 29.79 -15.61
C SER A 89 -25.63 29.13 -14.52
N LEU A 90 -25.78 27.80 -14.58
CA LEU A 90 -26.41 27.04 -13.51
C LEU A 90 -25.39 26.78 -12.41
N THR A 91 -25.77 27.01 -11.15
CA THR A 91 -24.84 26.89 -10.01
C THR A 91 -25.43 26.02 -8.91
N THR A 92 -24.56 25.25 -8.24
CA THR A 92 -24.88 24.51 -7.02
C THR A 92 -23.77 24.66 -5.99
N VAL A 93 -24.09 24.39 -4.72
CA VAL A 93 -23.18 24.51 -3.59
C VAL A 93 -22.97 23.15 -2.94
N ILE A 94 -21.72 22.83 -2.65
CA ILE A 94 -21.33 21.68 -1.84
C ILE A 94 -21.01 22.20 -0.44
N ASP A 95 -21.66 21.67 0.60
CA ASP A 95 -21.50 22.10 1.99
C ASP A 95 -20.66 21.14 2.85
N VAL A 96 -20.29 21.57 4.06
CA VAL A 96 -19.48 20.80 5.02
C VAL A 96 -20.12 19.46 5.35
N LYS A 97 -21.45 19.46 5.56
CA LYS A 97 -22.24 18.26 5.88
C LYS A 97 -22.10 17.20 4.78
N THR A 98 -22.17 17.61 3.52
CA THR A 98 -22.10 16.72 2.35
C THR A 98 -20.71 16.14 2.18
N VAL A 99 -19.65 16.95 2.35
CA VAL A 99 -18.26 16.49 2.27
C VAL A 99 -17.93 15.51 3.39
N TRP A 100 -18.30 15.83 4.63
CA TRP A 100 -18.07 14.95 5.78
C TRP A 100 -18.74 13.58 5.62
N ARG A 101 -19.99 13.55 5.15
CA ARG A 101 -20.70 12.30 4.85
C ARG A 101 -19.97 11.46 3.81
N SER A 102 -19.54 12.09 2.71
CA SER A 102 -18.79 11.42 1.63
C SER A 102 -17.48 10.80 2.13
N ILE A 103 -16.72 11.52 2.99
CA ILE A 103 -15.49 10.99 3.61
C ILE A 103 -15.82 9.78 4.51
N LYS A 104 -16.80 9.92 5.40
CA LYS A 104 -17.17 8.88 6.38
C LYS A 104 -17.58 7.57 5.71
N ASP A 105 -18.31 7.67 4.61
CA ASP A 105 -18.88 6.52 3.94
C ASP A 105 -17.85 5.77 3.06
N SER A 106 -16.63 6.32 2.92
CA SER A 106 -15.54 5.65 2.21
C SER A 106 -15.01 4.41 2.98
N PRO A 107 -14.77 3.27 2.29
CA PRO A 107 -14.15 2.09 2.89
C PRO A 107 -12.81 2.40 3.55
N GLU A 108 -12.03 3.30 2.95
CA GLU A 108 -10.73 3.73 3.42
C GLU A 108 -10.84 4.47 4.76
N TYR A 109 -11.81 5.38 4.92
CA TYR A 109 -12.06 6.02 6.22
C TYR A 109 -12.39 4.99 7.30
N GLN A 110 -13.15 3.94 6.97
CA GLN A 110 -13.48 2.87 7.92
C GLN A 110 -12.27 2.03 8.31
N GLN A 111 -11.33 1.81 7.37
CA GLN A 111 -10.07 1.10 7.63
C GLN A 111 -9.09 1.93 8.47
N LEU A 112 -9.14 3.26 8.37
CA LEU A 112 -8.27 4.19 9.10
C LEU A 112 -8.64 4.39 10.58
N GLN A 113 -9.79 3.86 11.04
CA GLN A 113 -10.25 3.96 12.44
C GLN A 113 -9.53 2.99 13.41
N GLY A 114 -8.51 2.25 12.96
CA GLY A 114 -7.70 1.38 13.82
C GLY A 114 -6.62 2.14 14.59
N ASP A 115 -6.47 1.85 15.89
CA ASP A 115 -5.56 2.55 16.82
C ASP A 115 -4.05 2.41 16.48
N SER A 116 -3.67 1.59 15.49
CA SER A 116 -2.27 1.25 15.19
C SER A 116 -1.58 2.13 14.15
N MET A 117 -2.22 3.19 13.63
CA MET A 117 -1.66 3.99 12.52
C MET A 117 -0.91 5.25 12.99
N PRO A 118 0.36 5.46 12.58
CA PRO A 118 1.14 6.66 12.88
C PRO A 118 0.48 7.96 12.41
N ALA A 119 0.67 9.05 13.17
CA ALA A 119 0.00 10.35 12.93
C ALA A 119 0.25 10.95 11.54
N GLY A 120 1.49 10.88 11.03
CA GLY A 120 1.82 11.41 9.69
C GLY A 120 1.13 10.64 8.56
N ILE A 121 0.93 9.33 8.73
CA ILE A 121 0.20 8.50 7.78
C ILE A 121 -1.30 8.87 7.83
N ARG A 122 -1.86 9.03 9.03
CA ARG A 122 -3.26 9.46 9.21
C ARG A 122 -3.53 10.83 8.60
N GLU A 123 -2.62 11.79 8.73
CA GLU A 123 -2.73 13.13 8.13
C GLU A 123 -2.68 13.06 6.59
N PHE A 124 -1.74 12.30 6.03
CA PHE A 124 -1.62 12.11 4.59
C PHE A 124 -2.88 11.48 3.97
N TYR A 125 -3.36 10.37 4.54
CA TYR A 125 -4.59 9.72 4.07
C TYR A 125 -5.83 10.58 4.33
N GLY A 126 -5.88 11.34 5.43
CA GLY A 126 -6.96 12.28 5.71
C GLY A 126 -7.10 13.37 4.64
N LYS A 127 -5.99 13.99 4.23
CA LYS A 127 -5.97 14.98 3.13
C LYS A 127 -6.41 14.37 1.81
N MET A 128 -5.93 13.17 1.49
CA MET A 128 -6.29 12.45 0.27
C MET A 128 -7.78 12.10 0.22
N LEU A 129 -8.36 11.61 1.32
CA LEU A 129 -9.77 11.25 1.39
C LEU A 129 -10.68 12.47 1.24
N LYS A 130 -10.30 13.60 1.86
CA LYS A 130 -11.01 14.86 1.69
C LYS A 130 -11.03 15.31 0.24
N GLU A 131 -9.86 15.29 -0.42
CA GLU A 131 -9.75 15.73 -1.81
C GLU A 131 -10.57 14.84 -2.75
N ARG A 132 -10.45 13.52 -2.60
CA ARG A 132 -11.22 12.54 -3.39
C ARG A 132 -12.73 12.67 -3.18
N ALA A 133 -13.16 12.88 -1.93
CA ALA A 133 -14.57 13.11 -1.60
C ALA A 133 -15.08 14.40 -2.27
N LEU A 134 -14.31 15.49 -2.23
CA LEU A 134 -14.67 16.76 -2.85
C LEU A 134 -14.74 16.63 -4.39
N GLU A 135 -13.75 16.02 -5.02
CA GLU A 135 -13.71 15.80 -6.48
C GLU A 135 -14.92 15.00 -6.95
N SER A 136 -15.24 13.90 -6.25
CA SER A 136 -16.43 13.09 -6.53
C SER A 136 -17.72 13.92 -6.45
N LEU A 137 -17.86 14.75 -5.41
CA LEU A 137 -19.01 15.63 -5.23
C LEU A 137 -19.10 16.73 -6.30
N ILE A 138 -17.96 17.24 -6.79
CA ILE A 138 -17.90 18.19 -7.90
C ILE A 138 -18.39 17.50 -9.18
N SER A 139 -17.89 16.30 -9.51
CA SER A 139 -18.34 15.56 -10.70
C SER A 139 -19.84 15.26 -10.63
N MET A 140 -20.33 14.80 -9.47
CA MET A 140 -21.77 14.58 -9.23
C MET A 140 -22.60 15.84 -9.40
N SER A 141 -22.09 16.98 -8.92
CA SER A 141 -22.73 18.29 -9.08
C SER A 141 -22.79 18.71 -10.54
N LEU A 142 -21.71 18.53 -11.30
CA LEU A 142 -21.66 18.86 -12.73
C LEU A 142 -22.64 18.01 -13.55
N LEU A 143 -22.75 16.72 -13.24
CA LEU A 143 -23.73 15.83 -13.86
C LEU A 143 -25.17 16.29 -13.58
N GLU A 144 -25.45 16.75 -12.35
CA GLU A 144 -26.76 17.29 -11.99
C GLU A 144 -27.08 18.60 -12.74
N LEU A 145 -26.09 19.50 -12.84
CA LEU A 145 -26.25 20.74 -13.61
C LEU A 145 -26.43 20.48 -15.09
N TYR A 146 -25.71 19.50 -15.65
CA TYR A 146 -25.88 19.04 -17.03
C TYR A 146 -27.27 18.45 -17.26
N ALA A 147 -27.78 17.62 -16.35
CA ALA A 147 -29.14 17.09 -16.45
C ALA A 147 -30.17 18.23 -16.49
N ARG A 148 -30.00 19.25 -15.65
CA ARG A 148 -30.88 20.44 -15.61
C ARG A 148 -30.80 21.25 -16.89
N SER A 149 -29.60 21.52 -17.43
CA SER A 149 -29.44 22.30 -18.67
C SER A 149 -30.02 21.60 -19.89
N HIS A 150 -29.98 20.27 -19.92
CA HIS A 150 -30.52 19.45 -21.02
C HIS A 150 -31.93 18.90 -20.75
N ASN A 151 -32.59 19.33 -19.68
CA ASN A 151 -33.93 18.86 -19.27
C ASN A 151 -34.05 17.33 -19.13
N ILE A 152 -32.96 16.65 -18.74
CA ILE A 152 -32.93 15.21 -18.50
C ILE A 152 -33.53 14.96 -17.11
N LYS A 153 -34.64 14.22 -17.05
CA LYS A 153 -35.32 13.85 -15.81
C LYS A 153 -35.59 12.34 -15.80
N PRO A 154 -35.49 11.67 -14.64
CA PRO A 154 -35.88 10.28 -14.52
C PRO A 154 -37.39 10.12 -14.71
N GLU A 155 -37.82 8.99 -15.28
CA GLU A 155 -39.24 8.70 -15.54
C GLU A 155 -40.06 8.43 -14.27
N VAL A 156 -39.38 8.24 -13.14
CA VAL A 156 -39.97 7.89 -11.84
C VAL A 156 -39.86 9.06 -10.85
N THR A 157 -40.83 9.15 -9.93
CA THR A 157 -40.80 10.12 -8.83
C THR A 157 -40.14 9.52 -7.59
N ALA A 158 -39.63 10.38 -6.68
CA ALA A 158 -39.08 9.94 -5.40
C ALA A 158 -40.07 9.07 -4.61
N ALA A 159 -41.36 9.44 -4.62
CA ALA A 159 -42.43 8.68 -3.96
C ALA A 159 -42.60 7.27 -4.55
N ALA A 160 -42.58 7.15 -5.89
CA ALA A 160 -42.70 5.86 -6.56
C ALA A 160 -41.49 4.96 -6.30
N ILE A 161 -40.28 5.52 -6.18
CA ILE A 161 -39.08 4.76 -5.82
C ILE A 161 -39.19 4.22 -4.40
N ILE A 162 -39.60 5.06 -3.45
CA ILE A 162 -39.79 4.68 -2.05
C ILE A 162 -40.80 3.52 -1.93
N GLU A 163 -41.92 3.62 -2.63
CA GLU A 163 -42.97 2.59 -2.62
C GLU A 163 -42.44 1.25 -3.16
N LYS A 164 -41.76 1.28 -4.32
CA LYS A 164 -41.14 0.09 -4.91
C LYS A 164 -40.08 -0.55 -4.02
N ASP A 165 -39.20 0.24 -3.41
CA ASP A 165 -38.13 -0.28 -2.56
C ASP A 165 -38.69 -0.84 -1.24
N LYS A 166 -39.76 -0.26 -0.69
CA LYS A 166 -40.51 -0.79 0.46
C LYS A 166 -41.14 -2.15 0.18
N GLU A 167 -41.69 -2.35 -1.01
CA GLU A 167 -42.26 -3.63 -1.43
C GLU A 167 -41.19 -4.72 -1.61
N ALA A 168 -40.02 -4.35 -2.13
CA ALA A 168 -38.94 -5.30 -2.42
C ALA A 168 -38.22 -5.83 -1.17
N ILE A 169 -38.04 -5.01 -0.12
CA ILE A 169 -37.21 -5.34 1.05
C ILE A 169 -38.07 -5.58 2.31
N SER A 170 -39.40 -5.43 2.22
CA SER A 170 -40.37 -5.39 3.33
C SER A 170 -40.31 -4.08 4.15
N PRO A 171 -41.47 -3.52 4.58
CA PRO A 171 -41.51 -2.26 5.32
C PRO A 171 -40.64 -2.21 6.59
N ILE A 172 -40.50 -3.35 7.30
CA ILE A 172 -39.74 -3.42 8.55
C ILE A 172 -38.23 -3.30 8.29
N GLU A 173 -37.72 -3.96 7.27
CA GLU A 173 -36.29 -3.90 6.93
C GLU A 173 -35.96 -2.57 6.26
N PHE A 174 -36.89 -1.99 5.48
CA PHE A 174 -36.75 -0.65 4.91
C PHE A 174 -36.66 0.43 6.02
N ASP A 175 -37.53 0.37 7.03
CA ASP A 175 -37.47 1.29 8.18
C ASP A 175 -36.19 1.07 9.02
N ARG A 176 -35.71 -0.18 9.12
CA ARG A 176 -34.43 -0.48 9.77
C ARG A 176 -33.25 0.10 8.98
N GLN A 177 -33.28 0.00 7.66
CA GLN A 177 -32.29 0.59 6.77
C GLN A 177 -32.24 2.11 6.90
N LEU A 178 -33.40 2.79 6.85
CA LEU A 178 -33.47 4.24 7.03
C LEU A 178 -32.91 4.70 8.38
N LYS A 179 -33.20 3.95 9.46
CA LYS A 179 -32.64 4.21 10.78
C LYS A 179 -31.12 4.06 10.79
N ARG A 180 -30.60 2.93 10.27
CA ARG A 180 -29.17 2.61 10.16
C ARG A 180 -28.39 3.65 9.36
N GLU A 181 -29.00 4.17 8.30
CA GLU A 181 -28.40 5.18 7.42
C GLU A 181 -28.62 6.62 7.93
N GLY A 182 -29.44 6.82 8.96
CA GLY A 182 -29.75 8.14 9.52
C GLY A 182 -30.47 9.07 8.55
N LEU A 183 -31.26 8.52 7.62
CA LEU A 183 -31.97 9.25 6.57
C LEU A 183 -33.46 9.39 6.90
N SER A 184 -34.01 10.58 6.68
CA SER A 184 -35.45 10.74 6.57
C SER A 184 -35.98 10.10 5.28
N LEU A 185 -37.27 9.79 5.25
CA LEU A 185 -37.92 9.21 4.08
C LEU A 185 -37.78 10.09 2.82
N ASP A 186 -37.87 11.41 2.99
CA ASP A 186 -37.68 12.37 1.90
C ASP A 186 -36.22 12.41 1.45
N GLU A 187 -35.25 12.48 2.37
CA GLU A 187 -33.82 12.45 2.02
C GLU A 187 -33.43 11.18 1.25
N TYR A 188 -33.95 10.02 1.65
CA TYR A 188 -33.77 8.76 0.91
C TYR A 188 -34.35 8.86 -0.51
N GLY A 189 -35.59 9.34 -0.62
CA GLY A 189 -36.25 9.53 -1.92
C GLY A 189 -35.47 10.46 -2.85
N GLN A 190 -34.99 11.59 -2.35
CA GLN A 190 -34.19 12.54 -3.11
C GLN A 190 -32.82 11.97 -3.50
N GLN A 191 -32.15 11.24 -2.61
CA GLN A 191 -30.87 10.58 -2.90
C GLN A 191 -31.03 9.54 -4.00
N ARG A 192 -32.08 8.71 -3.94
CA ARG A 192 -32.38 7.72 -4.99
C ARG A 192 -32.78 8.41 -6.29
N LEU A 193 -33.54 9.50 -6.23
CA LEU A 193 -33.91 10.28 -7.41
C LEU A 193 -32.66 10.83 -8.12
N LYS A 194 -31.67 11.34 -7.37
CA LYS A 194 -30.37 11.75 -7.93
C LYS A 194 -29.63 10.60 -8.63
N GLN A 195 -29.61 9.41 -8.02
CA GLN A 195 -29.04 8.21 -8.66
C GLN A 195 -29.76 7.88 -9.97
N MET A 196 -31.08 7.96 -10.00
CA MET A 196 -31.88 7.76 -11.22
C MET A 196 -31.60 8.84 -12.27
N THR A 197 -31.40 10.10 -11.86
CA THR A 197 -30.98 11.18 -12.77
C THR A 197 -29.63 10.86 -13.41
N TYR A 198 -28.63 10.39 -12.64
CA TYR A 198 -27.34 9.98 -13.20
C TYR A 198 -27.48 8.82 -14.17
N GLN A 199 -28.35 7.85 -13.86
CA GLN A 199 -28.67 6.76 -14.78
C GLN A 199 -29.27 7.29 -16.08
N SER A 200 -30.21 8.24 -16.02
CA SER A 200 -30.80 8.87 -17.22
C SER A 200 -29.78 9.69 -18.03
N VAL A 201 -28.87 10.41 -17.37
CA VAL A 201 -27.76 11.11 -18.04
C VAL A 201 -26.84 10.10 -18.71
N SER A 202 -26.42 9.07 -17.99
CA SER A 202 -25.57 8.00 -18.53
C SER A 202 -26.22 7.34 -19.73
N GLN A 203 -27.50 6.96 -19.67
CA GLN A 203 -28.25 6.41 -20.80
C GLN A 203 -28.26 7.36 -22.00
N LYS A 204 -28.44 8.66 -21.77
CA LYS A 204 -28.45 9.65 -22.85
C LYS A 204 -27.06 9.85 -23.49
N ILE A 205 -26.01 9.81 -22.68
CA ILE A 205 -24.62 9.94 -23.16
C ILE A 205 -24.14 8.66 -23.87
N MET A 206 -24.61 7.50 -23.43
CA MET A 206 -24.30 6.19 -24.00
C MET A 206 -25.22 5.81 -25.18
N GLU A 207 -25.97 6.77 -25.73
CA GLU A 207 -26.85 6.53 -26.88
C GLU A 207 -25.99 6.19 -28.10
N VAL A 208 -26.07 4.92 -28.54
CA VAL A 208 -25.26 4.42 -29.65
C VAL A 208 -25.87 4.78 -30.99
N VAL A 209 -25.02 5.12 -31.95
CA VAL A 209 -25.41 5.20 -33.37
C VAL A 209 -25.03 3.90 -34.08
N PRO A 210 -25.86 3.43 -35.05
CA PRO A 210 -25.49 2.28 -35.86
C PRO A 210 -24.13 2.49 -36.53
N PRO A 211 -23.26 1.46 -36.63
CA PRO A 211 -21.95 1.59 -37.28
C PRO A 211 -22.00 2.17 -38.70
N ALA A 212 -23.07 1.88 -39.45
CA ALA A 212 -23.29 2.43 -40.79
C ALA A 212 -23.57 3.95 -40.82
N SER A 213 -24.02 4.52 -39.70
CA SER A 213 -24.32 5.96 -39.56
C SER A 213 -23.12 6.77 -39.06
N ALA A 214 -22.06 6.12 -38.59
CA ALA A 214 -20.80 6.76 -38.17
C ALA A 214 -19.91 7.10 -39.37
N THR A 215 -20.43 7.91 -40.30
CA THR A 215 -19.70 8.41 -41.47
C THR A 215 -18.67 9.47 -41.07
N GLU A 216 -17.69 9.74 -41.93
CA GLU A 216 -16.66 10.77 -41.70
C GLU A 216 -17.28 12.14 -41.34
N ASP A 217 -18.33 12.54 -42.07
CA ASP A 217 -19.06 13.79 -41.80
C ASP A 217 -19.74 13.79 -40.42
N PHE A 218 -20.30 12.65 -40.00
CA PHE A 218 -20.87 12.50 -38.67
C PHE A 218 -19.80 12.61 -37.58
N LEU A 219 -18.67 11.90 -37.73
CA LEU A 219 -17.57 11.91 -36.77
C LEU A 219 -16.98 13.31 -36.63
N LYS A 220 -16.76 14.01 -37.74
CA LYS A 220 -16.27 15.38 -37.74
C LYS A 220 -17.25 16.35 -37.08
N LYS A 221 -18.55 16.22 -37.37
CA LYS A 221 -19.59 17.02 -36.70
C LYS A 221 -19.66 16.73 -35.20
N TYR A 222 -19.53 15.47 -34.81
CA TYR A 222 -19.49 15.05 -33.42
C TYR A 222 -18.28 15.65 -32.70
N TYR A 223 -17.09 15.58 -33.32
CA TYR A 223 -15.87 16.20 -32.80
C TYR A 223 -16.06 17.71 -32.58
N GLU A 224 -16.52 18.46 -33.59
CA GLU A 224 -16.68 19.92 -33.46
C GLU A 224 -17.73 20.30 -32.40
N THR A 225 -18.81 19.52 -32.29
CA THR A 225 -19.86 19.78 -31.28
C THR A 225 -19.39 19.44 -29.85
N ASN A 226 -18.44 18.51 -29.71
CA ASN A 226 -17.92 18.03 -28.43
C ASN A 226 -16.45 18.37 -28.19
N LYS A 227 -15.92 19.36 -28.92
CA LYS A 227 -14.48 19.65 -29.03
C LYS A 227 -13.79 19.81 -27.67
N ILE A 228 -14.50 20.40 -26.71
CA ILE A 228 -14.04 20.62 -25.34
C ILE A 228 -13.68 19.34 -24.57
N ARG A 229 -14.26 18.18 -24.96
CA ARG A 229 -13.94 16.86 -24.38
C ARG A 229 -12.54 16.38 -24.76
N PHE A 230 -12.05 16.88 -25.90
CA PHE A 230 -10.73 16.61 -26.45
C PHE A 230 -9.75 17.75 -26.18
N LYS A 231 -10.12 18.69 -25.29
CA LYS A 231 -9.21 19.76 -24.87
C LYS A 231 -8.10 19.15 -24.03
N ASP A 232 -6.86 19.40 -24.43
CA ASP A 232 -5.68 19.10 -23.63
C ASP A 232 -5.47 20.18 -22.58
N ASP A 233 -4.71 19.84 -21.55
CA ASP A 233 -4.40 20.78 -20.50
C ASP A 233 -3.52 21.92 -21.02
N ASP A 234 -3.76 23.13 -20.52
CA ASP A 234 -2.95 24.29 -20.86
C ASP A 234 -1.50 24.07 -20.37
N GLN A 235 -0.52 24.47 -21.18
CA GLN A 235 0.91 24.27 -20.89
C GLN A 235 1.66 25.59 -20.77
N ILE A 236 2.66 25.61 -19.89
CA ILE A 236 3.55 26.75 -19.72
C ILE A 236 5.00 26.27 -19.71
N SER A 237 5.86 26.98 -20.43
CA SER A 237 7.31 26.83 -20.37
C SER A 237 7.93 28.13 -19.90
N PHE A 238 8.97 28.05 -19.07
CA PHE A 238 9.63 29.23 -18.52
C PHE A 238 11.10 28.98 -18.16
N ASN A 239 11.87 30.06 -18.12
CA ASN A 239 13.23 30.10 -17.60
C ASN A 239 13.22 30.57 -16.14
N HIS A 240 14.12 30.02 -15.32
CA HIS A 240 14.25 30.38 -13.91
C HIS A 240 15.71 30.55 -13.47
N LEU A 241 15.93 31.56 -12.62
CA LEU A 241 17.17 31.81 -11.89
C LEU A 241 16.85 32.00 -10.40
N LEU A 242 17.62 31.33 -9.55
CA LEU A 242 17.60 31.48 -8.09
C LEU A 242 18.94 32.07 -7.62
N VAL A 243 18.86 33.15 -6.83
CA VAL A 243 19.98 33.64 -6.03
C VAL A 243 19.78 33.11 -4.61
N SER A 244 20.52 32.06 -4.24
CA SER A 244 20.36 31.38 -2.96
C SER A 244 21.20 32.05 -1.86
N PRO A 245 20.68 32.22 -0.63
CA PRO A 245 21.50 32.60 0.52
C PRO A 245 22.68 31.63 0.76
N ASP A 246 22.55 30.36 0.42
CA ASP A 246 23.58 29.35 0.66
C ASP A 246 24.83 29.53 -0.22
N ASP A 247 24.70 30.20 -1.37
CA ASP A 247 25.81 30.54 -2.26
C ASP A 247 26.86 31.47 -1.58
N PHE A 248 26.45 32.11 -0.47
CA PHE A 248 27.23 33.05 0.32
C PHE A 248 27.78 32.45 1.62
N SER A 249 27.74 31.12 1.78
CA SER A 249 28.33 30.42 2.93
C SER A 249 29.82 30.77 3.11
N GLY A 250 30.22 31.10 4.34
CA GLY A 250 31.60 31.49 4.69
C GLY A 250 32.05 32.87 4.21
N LEU A 251 31.18 33.68 3.59
CA LEU A 251 31.51 35.05 3.15
C LEU A 251 31.12 36.13 4.17
N ALA A 252 30.32 35.79 5.18
CA ALA A 252 29.91 36.70 6.24
C ALA A 252 30.78 36.47 7.49
N GLU A 253 31.69 37.40 7.79
CA GLU A 253 32.44 37.40 9.05
C GLU A 253 31.58 38.00 10.15
N ILE A 254 30.99 37.15 11.02
CA ILE A 254 30.27 37.60 12.22
C ILE A 254 31.25 37.71 13.37
N ASN A 255 31.41 38.90 13.94
CA ASN A 255 32.33 39.14 15.05
C ASN A 255 31.63 39.15 16.42
N GLU A 256 32.41 39.08 17.50
CA GLU A 256 31.89 39.06 18.88
C GLU A 256 31.09 40.33 19.25
N ALA A 257 31.42 41.48 18.66
CA ALA A 257 30.71 42.73 18.93
C ALA A 257 29.30 42.71 18.33
N GLU A 258 29.11 42.09 17.16
CA GLU A 258 27.80 41.91 16.52
C GLU A 258 26.93 40.90 17.27
N ILE A 259 27.52 39.80 17.76
CA ILE A 259 26.80 38.84 18.62
C ILE A 259 26.32 39.53 19.90
N LYS A 260 27.19 40.32 20.53
CA LYS A 260 26.84 41.08 21.74
C LYS A 260 25.77 42.13 21.45
N ASP A 261 25.87 42.88 20.36
CA ASP A 261 24.89 43.88 19.96
C ASP A 261 23.52 43.25 19.66
N TYR A 262 23.50 42.11 18.96
CA TYR A 262 22.27 41.34 18.72
C TYR A 262 21.67 40.83 20.03
N PHE A 263 22.49 40.27 20.92
CA PHE A 263 22.08 39.82 22.23
C PHE A 263 21.46 40.98 23.05
N ASP A 264 22.08 42.15 23.05
CA ASP A 264 21.64 43.35 23.78
C ASP A 264 20.34 43.94 23.20
N LYS A 265 20.18 43.96 21.87
CA LYS A 265 18.97 44.46 21.19
C LYS A 265 17.77 43.50 21.28
N ASN A 266 18.02 42.19 21.30
CA ASN A 266 16.97 41.16 21.28
C ASN A 266 16.76 40.52 22.66
N ARG A 267 17.11 41.21 23.75
CA ARG A 267 16.97 40.72 25.14
C ARG A 267 15.59 40.14 25.46
N GLU A 268 14.54 40.73 24.92
CA GLU A 268 13.16 40.30 25.13
C GLU A 268 12.82 38.98 24.43
N GLU A 269 13.36 38.74 23.24
CA GLU A 269 13.16 37.53 22.44
C GLU A 269 14.08 36.37 22.90
N LEU A 270 15.16 36.70 23.60
CA LEU A 270 16.15 35.77 24.15
C LEU A 270 15.91 35.47 25.64
N LYS A 271 14.68 35.66 26.12
CA LYS A 271 14.27 35.22 27.45
C LYS A 271 14.13 33.70 27.48
N SER A 272 14.25 33.13 28.68
CA SER A 272 13.82 31.76 28.91
C SER A 272 12.35 31.59 28.52
N SER A 273 11.88 30.38 28.26
CA SER A 273 10.45 30.11 28.32
C SER A 273 9.91 30.35 29.74
N GLU A 274 8.60 30.21 29.92
CA GLU A 274 8.01 30.20 31.25
C GLU A 274 8.75 29.20 32.14
N ARG A 275 8.95 29.58 33.39
CA ARG A 275 9.76 28.79 34.32
C ARG A 275 8.85 28.07 35.29
N LEU A 276 9.06 26.77 35.47
CA LEU A 276 8.22 25.94 36.34
C LEU A 276 8.98 25.55 37.60
N THR A 277 8.30 25.64 38.73
CA THR A 277 8.72 24.93 39.95
C THR A 277 7.82 23.72 40.10
N LEU A 278 8.43 22.53 40.18
CA LEU A 278 7.72 21.25 40.15
C LEU A 278 8.08 20.41 41.36
N SER A 279 7.15 19.54 41.75
CA SER A 279 7.45 18.37 42.58
C SER A 279 7.30 17.09 41.74
N HIS A 280 8.12 16.09 42.01
CA HIS A 280 8.28 14.88 41.21
C HIS A 280 8.30 13.60 42.05
N ILE A 281 7.56 12.59 41.60
CA ILE A 281 7.67 11.20 42.07
C ILE A 281 8.06 10.34 40.87
N PHE A 282 9.15 9.60 41.01
CA PHE A 282 9.69 8.72 39.98
C PHE A 282 9.72 7.29 40.48
N ILE A 283 9.30 6.34 39.65
CA ILE A 283 9.49 4.91 39.90
C ILE A 283 10.17 4.28 38.68
N ASN A 284 11.34 3.68 38.91
CA ASN A 284 12.02 2.87 37.90
C ASN A 284 11.64 1.39 38.08
N PRO A 285 10.77 0.83 37.22
CA PRO A 285 10.38 -0.59 37.30
C PRO A 285 11.54 -1.53 36.99
N ASN A 286 12.62 -1.05 36.36
CA ASN A 286 13.81 -1.82 36.01
C ASN A 286 14.82 -1.95 37.14
N ASP A 287 14.65 -1.20 38.23
CA ASP A 287 15.53 -1.27 39.39
C ASP A 287 15.48 -2.63 40.09
N ALA A 288 16.66 -3.14 40.48
CA ALA A 288 16.78 -4.46 41.08
C ALA A 288 16.07 -4.56 42.45
N SER A 289 16.08 -3.50 43.26
CA SER A 289 15.42 -3.48 44.57
C SER A 289 13.90 -3.43 44.43
N PHE A 290 13.39 -2.73 43.41
CA PHE A 290 11.97 -2.70 43.09
C PHE A 290 11.47 -4.07 42.63
N LYS A 291 12.23 -4.73 41.74
CA LYS A 291 11.95 -6.09 41.24
C LYS A 291 12.02 -7.16 42.33
N ALA A 292 12.90 -7.02 43.32
CA ALA A 292 13.02 -7.97 44.42
C ALA A 292 11.73 -8.09 45.26
N GLY A 293 10.92 -7.02 45.32
CA GLY A 293 9.63 -7.00 46.01
C GLY A 293 8.46 -7.59 45.21
N ILE A 294 8.72 -8.30 44.10
CA ILE A 294 7.72 -8.88 43.20
C ILE A 294 7.89 -10.40 43.19
N ALA A 295 6.98 -11.08 43.89
CA ALA A 295 6.92 -12.53 43.93
C ALA A 295 6.09 -13.06 42.76
N ILE A 296 6.66 -14.00 42.01
CA ILE A 296 5.98 -14.69 40.89
C ILE A 296 5.90 -16.15 41.28
N SER A 297 4.69 -16.70 41.25
CA SER A 297 4.47 -18.09 41.60
C SER A 297 4.81 -19.03 40.44
N ASP A 298 5.29 -20.24 40.76
CA ASP A 298 5.55 -21.29 39.77
C ASP A 298 4.29 -21.63 38.95
N SER A 299 3.11 -21.52 39.55
CA SER A 299 1.81 -21.71 38.90
C SER A 299 1.52 -20.68 37.81
N GLU A 300 1.86 -19.41 38.02
CA GLU A 300 1.67 -18.36 37.03
C GLU A 300 2.62 -18.54 35.84
N ILE A 301 3.87 -18.94 36.10
CA ILE A 301 4.86 -19.22 35.04
C ILE A 301 4.42 -20.43 34.21
N ARG A 302 3.89 -21.48 34.84
CA ARG A 302 3.37 -22.67 34.13
C ARG A 302 2.17 -22.34 33.27
N ARG A 303 1.26 -21.49 33.76
CA ARG A 303 0.14 -21.01 32.97
C ARG A 303 0.62 -20.20 31.77
N GLN A 304 1.54 -19.25 31.98
CA GLN A 304 2.12 -18.45 30.90
C GLN A 304 2.82 -19.32 29.84
N TYR A 305 3.54 -20.36 30.26
CA TYR A 305 4.15 -21.32 29.35
C TYR A 305 3.12 -22.11 28.53
N THR A 306 2.07 -22.60 29.19
CA THR A 306 1.02 -23.44 28.56
C THR A 306 0.19 -22.63 27.56
N ASP A 307 -0.17 -21.40 27.92
CA ASP A 307 -0.97 -20.50 27.09
C ASP A 307 -0.19 -20.00 25.85
N ASN A 308 1.14 -20.19 25.81
CA ASN A 308 2.03 -19.70 24.74
C ASN A 308 2.95 -20.78 24.16
N LEU A 309 2.55 -22.06 24.19
CA LEU A 309 3.37 -23.20 23.74
C LEU A 309 3.94 -23.04 22.32
N ASP A 310 3.17 -22.41 21.42
CA ASP A 310 3.60 -22.19 20.03
C ASP A 310 4.83 -21.29 19.93
N ARG A 311 5.00 -20.33 20.86
CA ARG A 311 6.16 -19.41 20.89
C ARG A 311 7.46 -20.11 21.29
N PHE A 312 7.36 -21.28 21.92
CA PHE A 312 8.51 -22.09 22.35
C PHE A 312 8.83 -23.24 21.39
N LYS A 313 8.17 -23.29 20.22
CA LYS A 313 8.50 -24.23 19.15
C LYS A 313 9.75 -23.75 18.40
N ASN A 314 10.77 -24.59 18.35
CA ASN A 314 11.82 -24.48 17.35
C ASN A 314 11.31 -25.19 16.09
N PRO A 315 11.03 -24.49 14.99
CA PRO A 315 10.49 -25.11 13.79
C PRO A 315 11.53 -26.06 13.16
N GLU A 316 11.04 -27.05 12.42
CA GLU A 316 11.90 -27.92 11.61
C GLU A 316 12.74 -27.08 10.64
N LYS A 317 14.05 -27.36 10.56
CA LYS A 317 14.98 -26.69 9.64
C LYS A 317 15.68 -27.70 8.74
N VAL A 318 16.01 -27.26 7.53
CA VAL A 318 16.79 -28.02 6.55
C VAL A 318 18.07 -27.25 6.23
N LYS A 319 19.21 -27.94 6.22
CA LYS A 319 20.45 -27.49 5.58
C LYS A 319 20.57 -28.14 4.21
N ALA A 320 20.79 -27.35 3.16
CA ALA A 320 20.90 -27.87 1.81
C ALA A 320 21.93 -27.11 0.97
N ARG A 321 22.34 -27.72 -0.15
CA ARG A 321 22.99 -27.04 -1.26
C ARG A 321 22.10 -27.07 -2.49
N HIS A 322 22.22 -26.10 -3.38
CA HIS A 322 21.50 -26.14 -4.65
C HIS A 322 22.29 -25.63 -5.86
N ILE A 323 21.86 -26.06 -7.04
CA ILE A 323 22.27 -25.51 -8.34
C ILE A 323 21.02 -24.92 -8.97
N LEU A 324 21.05 -23.62 -9.30
CA LEU A 324 19.99 -22.94 -10.04
C LEU A 324 20.40 -22.75 -11.49
N ILE A 325 19.55 -23.19 -12.43
CA ILE A 325 19.64 -22.83 -13.85
C ILE A 325 18.40 -22.00 -14.20
N LYS A 326 18.61 -20.73 -14.50
CA LYS A 326 17.59 -19.76 -14.93
C LYS A 326 17.11 -20.08 -16.36
N PRO A 327 15.87 -19.71 -16.73
CA PRO A 327 15.41 -19.84 -18.10
C PRO A 327 16.26 -18.99 -19.06
N LYS A 328 16.46 -19.43 -20.30
CA LYS A 328 17.31 -18.74 -21.30
C LYS A 328 16.74 -17.43 -21.86
N ASN A 329 15.79 -16.82 -21.15
CA ASN A 329 15.26 -15.47 -21.34
C ASN A 329 15.50 -14.57 -20.11
N SER A 330 16.36 -15.04 -19.21
CA SER A 330 16.73 -14.40 -17.95
C SER A 330 18.24 -14.38 -17.82
N PHE A 331 18.81 -13.19 -17.95
CA PHE A 331 20.25 -12.98 -17.96
C PHE A 331 20.69 -12.00 -16.87
N ASP A 332 21.59 -12.46 -15.97
CA ASP A 332 22.24 -11.61 -14.95
C ASP A 332 23.73 -11.85 -15.00
N GLU A 333 24.50 -10.85 -15.42
CA GLU A 333 25.95 -10.99 -15.46
C GLU A 333 26.65 -9.70 -15.05
N LYS A 334 27.82 -9.87 -14.43
CA LYS A 334 28.72 -8.77 -14.09
C LYS A 334 29.73 -8.58 -15.22
N PHE A 335 29.84 -7.36 -15.71
CA PHE A 335 30.74 -6.92 -16.78
C PHE A 335 31.75 -5.95 -16.17
N GLY A 336 32.87 -6.47 -15.67
CA GLY A 336 33.76 -5.71 -14.79
C GLY A 336 33.03 -5.28 -13.51
N GLU A 337 32.96 -3.98 -13.25
CA GLU A 337 32.20 -3.38 -12.13
C GLU A 337 30.71 -3.18 -12.45
N LEU A 338 30.32 -3.23 -13.73
CA LEU A 338 28.95 -3.04 -14.20
C LEU A 338 28.11 -4.29 -13.96
N SER A 339 26.85 -4.14 -13.54
CA SER A 339 25.89 -5.24 -13.46
C SER A 339 24.79 -5.03 -14.48
N ILE A 340 24.58 -6.00 -15.38
CA ILE A 340 23.54 -5.97 -16.40
C ILE A 340 22.54 -7.11 -16.14
N ASN A 341 21.26 -6.74 -16.12
CA ASN A 341 20.12 -7.64 -16.04
C ASN A 341 19.29 -7.48 -17.31
N LEU A 342 19.03 -8.58 -18.03
CA LEU A 342 18.12 -8.59 -19.18
C LEU A 342 16.96 -9.56 -18.95
N ARG A 343 15.74 -9.13 -19.27
CA ARG A 343 14.50 -9.87 -19.03
C ARG A 343 13.47 -9.57 -20.12
N ASN A 344 12.36 -10.31 -20.08
CA ASN A 344 11.14 -10.01 -20.84
C ASN A 344 11.39 -9.80 -22.34
N PHE A 345 12.17 -10.72 -22.92
CA PHE A 345 12.41 -10.78 -24.35
C PHE A 345 11.10 -11.07 -25.09
N THR A 346 10.68 -10.16 -25.97
CA THR A 346 9.47 -10.28 -26.79
C THR A 346 9.76 -9.87 -28.23
N SER A 347 8.90 -10.29 -29.13
CA SER A 347 8.94 -9.90 -30.54
C SER A 347 7.54 -9.50 -31.00
N ALA A 348 7.42 -8.43 -31.77
CA ALA A 348 6.16 -8.00 -32.38
C ALA A 348 6.39 -7.55 -33.83
N GLU A 349 5.41 -7.78 -34.72
CA GLU A 349 5.44 -7.20 -36.07
C GLU A 349 4.93 -5.76 -36.01
N VAL A 350 5.76 -4.79 -36.41
CA VAL A 350 5.46 -3.35 -36.42
C VAL A 350 5.95 -2.78 -37.75
N ASP A 351 5.07 -2.10 -38.49
CA ASP A 351 5.37 -1.43 -39.76
C ASP A 351 6.06 -2.32 -40.82
N GLY A 352 5.70 -3.62 -40.86
CA GLY A 352 6.25 -4.60 -41.82
C GLY A 352 7.68 -5.05 -41.50
N LYS A 353 8.08 -4.94 -40.23
CA LYS A 353 9.34 -5.41 -39.67
C LYS A 353 9.09 -6.10 -38.32
N THR A 354 9.98 -7.01 -37.93
CA THR A 354 9.93 -7.60 -36.58
C THR A 354 10.69 -6.69 -35.61
N LEU A 355 10.01 -6.17 -34.58
CA LEU A 355 10.62 -5.44 -33.47
C LEU A 355 10.91 -6.42 -32.34
N TYR A 356 12.19 -6.64 -32.05
CA TYR A 356 12.65 -7.38 -30.88
C TYR A 356 12.82 -6.43 -29.71
N THR A 357 12.18 -6.70 -28.57
CA THR A 357 12.34 -5.89 -27.35
C THR A 357 12.75 -6.74 -26.17
N PHE A 358 13.50 -6.15 -25.25
CA PHE A 358 13.84 -6.75 -23.96
C PHE A 358 14.09 -5.66 -22.92
N ASP A 359 13.79 -5.97 -21.67
CA ASP A 359 14.06 -5.09 -20.54
C ASP A 359 15.55 -5.13 -20.21
N ALA A 360 16.14 -3.97 -19.96
CA ALA A 360 17.54 -3.80 -19.59
C ALA A 360 17.65 -3.01 -18.28
N GLY A 361 18.18 -3.66 -17.25
CA GLY A 361 18.57 -3.05 -15.98
C GLY A 361 20.09 -2.94 -15.90
N ILE A 362 20.60 -1.73 -15.68
CA ILE A 362 22.03 -1.42 -15.68
C ILE A 362 22.39 -0.75 -14.35
N ALA A 363 23.23 -1.39 -13.55
CA ALA A 363 23.63 -0.92 -12.23
C ALA A 363 25.16 -0.87 -12.08
N ASN A 364 25.62 -0.18 -11.03
CA ASN A 364 27.05 0.03 -10.73
C ASN A 364 27.82 0.78 -11.84
N LEU A 365 27.17 1.80 -12.44
CA LEU A 365 27.80 2.71 -13.37
C LEU A 365 28.98 3.42 -12.70
N GLN A 366 30.19 3.17 -13.20
CA GLN A 366 31.39 3.94 -12.85
C GLN A 366 31.39 5.26 -13.62
N SER A 367 32.10 6.28 -13.13
CA SER A 367 32.24 7.58 -13.82
C SER A 367 32.82 7.47 -15.22
N SER A 368 33.58 6.41 -15.51
CA SER A 368 34.13 6.10 -16.84
C SER A 368 33.17 5.34 -17.76
N THR A 369 31.96 4.99 -17.31
CA THR A 369 31.01 4.20 -18.10
C THR A 369 30.34 5.08 -19.14
N SER A 370 30.39 4.65 -20.40
CA SER A 370 29.64 5.26 -21.49
C SER A 370 28.97 4.16 -22.30
N LEU A 371 27.65 4.05 -22.19
CA LEU A 371 26.83 3.12 -22.97
C LEU A 371 25.99 3.89 -23.97
N SER A 372 25.95 3.41 -25.20
CA SER A 372 25.21 3.94 -26.32
C SER A 372 24.43 2.84 -27.02
N ARG A 373 23.57 3.21 -27.97
CA ARG A 373 22.75 2.26 -28.73
C ARG A 373 23.58 1.20 -29.46
N GLY A 374 24.73 1.59 -30.01
CA GLY A 374 25.64 0.69 -30.72
C GLY A 374 26.38 -0.30 -29.82
N ASN A 375 26.25 -0.18 -28.50
CA ASN A 375 26.84 -1.14 -27.57
C ASN A 375 26.00 -2.41 -27.41
N PHE A 376 24.77 -2.44 -27.93
CA PHE A 376 23.88 -3.61 -27.95
C PHE A 376 23.62 -4.02 -29.40
N VAL A 377 24.17 -5.17 -29.81
CA VAL A 377 24.08 -5.67 -31.19
C VAL A 377 23.39 -7.02 -31.21
N LEU A 378 22.27 -7.12 -31.91
CA LEU A 378 21.53 -8.37 -32.10
C LEU A 378 21.96 -9.01 -33.42
N VAL A 379 22.44 -10.26 -33.36
CA VAL A 379 22.91 -11.03 -34.51
C VAL A 379 21.87 -12.07 -34.90
N THR A 380 21.45 -12.06 -36.16
CA THR A 380 20.44 -12.99 -36.71
C THR A 380 21.07 -14.25 -37.30
N THR A 381 20.25 -15.26 -37.60
CA THR A 381 20.70 -16.56 -38.14
C THR A 381 21.43 -16.46 -39.49
N ASP A 382 21.13 -15.44 -40.29
CA ASP A 382 21.81 -15.10 -41.56
C ASP A 382 23.07 -14.25 -41.37
N GLY A 383 23.43 -13.90 -40.13
CA GLY A 383 24.65 -13.16 -39.79
C GLY A 383 24.51 -11.64 -39.89
N GLU A 384 23.30 -11.09 -39.99
CA GLU A 384 23.08 -9.64 -39.95
C GLU A 384 23.27 -9.11 -38.52
N GLU A 385 24.05 -8.04 -38.36
CA GLU A 385 24.25 -7.33 -37.09
C GLU A 385 23.31 -6.11 -37.03
N LEU A 386 22.41 -6.10 -36.04
CA LEU A 386 21.34 -5.11 -35.90
C LEU A 386 21.50 -4.31 -34.59
N THR A 387 21.29 -2.99 -34.65
CA THR A 387 21.35 -2.08 -33.49
C THR A 387 20.09 -1.24 -33.38
N ALA A 388 19.81 -0.72 -32.19
CA ALA A 388 18.68 0.20 -31.98
C ALA A 388 18.85 1.52 -32.76
N ASP A 389 17.83 1.91 -33.51
CA ASP A 389 17.70 3.16 -34.24
C ASP A 389 16.56 4.05 -33.70
N ASP A 390 16.44 5.30 -34.18
CA ASP A 390 15.40 6.22 -33.71
C ASP A 390 13.98 5.68 -33.94
N ALA A 391 13.76 4.93 -35.02
CA ALA A 391 12.48 4.32 -35.33
C ALA A 391 12.11 3.23 -34.33
N SER A 392 13.05 2.36 -33.96
CA SER A 392 12.85 1.30 -32.97
C SER A 392 12.55 1.86 -31.59
N ILE A 393 13.21 2.95 -31.20
CA ILE A 393 13.01 3.61 -29.91
C ILE A 393 11.64 4.28 -29.83
N ALA A 394 11.24 5.02 -30.88
CA ALA A 394 9.93 5.66 -30.94
C ALA A 394 8.76 4.65 -30.85
N LYS A 395 9.02 3.38 -31.15
CA LYS A 395 8.04 2.27 -31.09
C LYS A 395 8.23 1.36 -29.88
N THR A 396 9.20 1.63 -29.02
CA THR A 396 9.48 0.85 -27.81
C THR A 396 8.94 1.60 -26.59
N GLU A 397 7.89 1.07 -25.95
CA GLU A 397 7.36 1.65 -24.71
C GLU A 397 8.40 1.61 -23.58
N ASN A 398 8.56 2.71 -22.85
CA ASN A 398 9.57 2.83 -21.79
C ASN A 398 11.00 2.53 -22.27
N ALA A 399 11.35 2.99 -23.48
CA ALA A 399 12.69 2.82 -24.03
C ALA A 399 13.76 3.39 -23.08
N LEU A 400 14.86 2.65 -22.90
CA LEU A 400 16.00 3.08 -22.13
C LEU A 400 16.68 4.25 -22.86
N GLU A 401 16.72 5.42 -22.22
CA GLU A 401 17.39 6.58 -22.78
C GLU A 401 18.90 6.36 -22.86
N LEU A 402 19.42 6.34 -24.08
CA LEU A 402 20.85 6.19 -24.41
C LEU A 402 21.28 7.43 -25.23
N PRO A 403 22.47 8.01 -24.97
CA PRO A 403 23.58 7.43 -24.21
C PRO A 403 23.49 7.64 -22.69
N ILE A 404 24.01 6.67 -21.94
CA ILE A 404 24.20 6.74 -20.48
C ILE A 404 25.66 7.09 -20.20
N HIS A 405 25.89 8.15 -19.43
CA HIS A 405 27.20 8.57 -18.92
C HIS A 405 27.21 8.47 -17.38
N GLY A 406 28.28 7.94 -16.79
CA GLY A 406 28.26 7.57 -15.37
C GLY A 406 28.29 8.73 -14.36
N ALA A 407 27.41 8.68 -13.36
CA ALA A 407 27.61 9.22 -12.01
C ALA A 407 26.88 8.32 -10.99
N THR A 408 27.47 8.16 -9.80
CA THR A 408 27.22 7.07 -8.85
C THR A 408 25.78 6.95 -8.30
N LYS A 409 25.26 5.71 -8.34
CA LYS A 409 24.23 5.06 -7.49
C LYS A 409 22.73 5.24 -7.79
N SER A 410 22.34 5.25 -9.07
CA SER A 410 21.01 4.75 -9.45
C SER A 410 21.13 3.70 -10.55
N ALA A 411 20.51 2.54 -10.34
CA ALA A 411 20.34 1.58 -11.42
C ALA A 411 19.37 2.18 -12.45
N MET A 412 19.74 2.11 -13.73
CA MET A 412 18.91 2.56 -14.85
C MET A 412 18.10 1.37 -15.35
N PHE A 413 16.82 1.59 -15.66
CA PHE A 413 15.93 0.56 -16.18
C PHE A 413 15.16 1.11 -17.37
N GLY A 414 15.00 0.29 -18.40
CA GLY A 414 14.20 0.61 -19.57
C GLY A 414 14.25 -0.52 -20.59
N LYS A 415 13.48 -0.39 -21.68
CA LYS A 415 13.49 -1.37 -22.77
C LYS A 415 14.49 -1.00 -23.85
N ILE A 416 15.10 -2.00 -24.46
CA ILE A 416 15.85 -1.84 -25.70
C ILE A 416 15.04 -2.50 -26.81
N GLY A 417 14.76 -1.75 -27.87
CA GLY A 417 14.10 -2.23 -29.08
C GLY A 417 15.05 -2.25 -30.27
N ILE A 418 15.01 -3.31 -31.06
CA ILE A 418 15.83 -3.47 -32.27
C ILE A 418 14.95 -4.03 -33.39
N PHE A 419 14.89 -3.31 -34.51
CA PHE A 419 14.16 -3.75 -35.70
C PHE A 419 14.97 -4.75 -36.52
N ALA A 420 14.29 -5.78 -37.02
CA ALA A 420 14.81 -6.76 -37.98
C ALA A 420 13.84 -6.91 -39.17
N LYS A 421 14.33 -7.47 -40.29
CA LYS A 421 13.45 -7.84 -41.40
C LYS A 421 12.47 -8.93 -40.95
N THR A 422 11.22 -8.86 -41.38
CA THR A 422 10.19 -9.87 -41.06
C THR A 422 10.69 -11.29 -41.37
N GLY A 423 10.59 -12.18 -40.38
CA GLY A 423 11.05 -13.57 -40.47
C GLY A 423 12.51 -13.83 -40.11
N SER A 424 13.30 -12.78 -39.81
CA SER A 424 14.67 -12.95 -39.30
C SER A 424 14.65 -13.44 -37.86
N THR A 425 15.46 -14.42 -37.51
CA THR A 425 15.50 -15.00 -36.14
C THR A 425 16.80 -14.64 -35.42
N PRO A 426 16.75 -14.10 -34.19
CA PRO A 426 17.94 -13.72 -33.43
C PRO A 426 18.62 -14.97 -32.86
N THR A 427 19.95 -14.96 -32.89
CA THR A 427 20.77 -16.05 -32.35
C THR A 427 21.65 -15.59 -31.20
N THR A 428 22.24 -14.40 -31.31
CA THR A 428 23.22 -13.89 -30.35
C THR A 428 22.96 -12.42 -30.04
N LEU A 429 23.00 -12.03 -28.77
CA LEU A 429 23.06 -10.63 -28.35
C LEU A 429 24.49 -10.32 -27.90
N VAL A 430 25.11 -9.34 -28.54
CA VAL A 430 26.47 -8.90 -28.25
C VAL A 430 26.43 -7.58 -27.49
N ILE A 431 27.09 -7.53 -26.35
CA ILE A 431 27.23 -6.32 -25.53
C ILE A 431 28.69 -5.92 -25.48
N THR A 432 28.99 -4.67 -25.84
CA THR A 432 30.37 -4.15 -25.84
C THR A 432 30.48 -2.92 -24.95
N ASN A 433 31.44 -2.88 -24.03
CA ASN A 433 31.73 -1.71 -23.20
C ASN A 433 33.24 -1.62 -22.94
N ALA A 434 33.83 -0.43 -23.10
CA ALA A 434 35.25 -0.16 -22.84
C ALA A 434 36.25 -1.20 -23.43
N GLY A 435 35.94 -1.77 -24.61
CA GLY A 435 36.77 -2.77 -25.30
C GLY A 435 36.50 -4.23 -24.90
N GLU A 436 35.67 -4.48 -23.90
CA GLU A 436 35.21 -5.81 -23.53
C GLU A 436 33.93 -6.18 -24.29
N ARG A 437 33.92 -7.37 -24.93
CA ARG A 437 32.80 -7.93 -25.70
C ARG A 437 32.28 -9.20 -25.02
N ARG A 438 30.96 -9.34 -24.92
CA ARG A 438 30.29 -10.56 -24.45
C ARG A 438 29.20 -10.95 -25.42
N GLU A 439 29.02 -12.26 -25.58
CA GLU A 439 28.05 -12.86 -26.49
C GLU A 439 27.08 -13.73 -25.68
N ILE A 440 25.78 -13.47 -25.87
CA ILE A 440 24.70 -14.12 -25.14
C ILE A 440 23.87 -14.92 -26.15
N ASP A 441 23.72 -16.23 -25.95
CA ASP A 441 22.82 -17.04 -26.76
C ASP A 441 21.36 -16.67 -26.43
N VAL A 442 20.66 -16.13 -27.42
CA VAL A 442 19.27 -15.67 -27.30
C VAL A 442 18.31 -16.46 -28.19
N LYS A 443 18.73 -17.60 -28.75
CA LYS A 443 17.91 -18.42 -29.67
C LYS A 443 16.55 -18.80 -29.09
N ALA A 444 16.53 -19.10 -27.80
CA ALA A 444 15.34 -19.49 -27.06
C ALA A 444 14.77 -18.34 -26.19
N ALA A 445 15.36 -17.14 -26.22
CA ALA A 445 15.02 -16.07 -25.27
C ALA A 445 13.63 -15.48 -25.53
N PHE A 446 13.23 -15.38 -26.80
CA PHE A 446 11.98 -14.74 -27.23
C PHE A 446 10.76 -15.69 -27.19
N ASP A 447 10.95 -16.95 -26.77
CA ASP A 447 9.89 -17.93 -26.54
C ASP A 447 10.03 -18.48 -25.09
N PRO A 448 9.12 -18.12 -24.16
CA PRO A 448 9.17 -18.56 -22.78
C PRO A 448 9.19 -20.08 -22.60
N GLU A 449 8.47 -20.84 -23.43
CA GLU A 449 8.44 -22.30 -23.32
C GLU A 449 9.79 -22.90 -23.70
N GLN A 450 10.38 -22.43 -24.80
CA GLN A 450 11.72 -22.87 -25.24
C GLN A 450 12.80 -22.44 -24.25
N ALA A 451 12.71 -21.24 -23.67
CA ALA A 451 13.64 -20.74 -22.66
C ALA A 451 13.70 -21.66 -21.43
N PHE A 452 12.55 -22.14 -20.95
CA PHE A 452 12.47 -23.09 -19.84
C PHE A 452 12.87 -24.51 -20.24
N ALA A 453 12.54 -24.95 -21.45
CA ALA A 453 12.95 -26.27 -21.96
C ALA A 453 14.48 -26.39 -22.07
N ALA A 454 15.16 -25.33 -22.52
CA ALA A 454 16.62 -25.27 -22.58
C ALA A 454 17.26 -25.35 -21.18
N ALA A 455 16.71 -24.63 -20.20
CA ALA A 455 17.17 -24.69 -18.80
C ALA A 455 17.00 -26.10 -18.20
N LEU A 456 15.89 -26.78 -18.50
CA LEU A 456 15.66 -28.17 -18.08
C LEU A 456 16.67 -29.14 -18.69
N ALA A 457 17.01 -28.97 -19.96
CA ALA A 457 18.00 -29.82 -20.63
C ALA A 457 19.39 -29.67 -20.00
N GLU A 458 19.80 -28.43 -19.71
CA GLU A 458 21.07 -28.13 -19.07
C GLU A 458 21.15 -28.71 -17.65
N ILE A 459 20.13 -28.48 -16.82
CA ILE A 459 20.15 -28.99 -15.45
C ILE A 459 20.09 -30.52 -15.36
N LYS A 460 19.41 -31.19 -16.33
CA LYS A 460 19.44 -32.66 -16.45
C LYS A 460 20.83 -33.18 -16.81
N SER A 461 21.56 -32.47 -17.66
CA SER A 461 22.96 -32.79 -17.97
C SER A 461 23.85 -32.66 -16.73
N ILE A 462 23.62 -31.65 -15.90
CA ILE A 462 24.33 -31.48 -14.62
C ILE A 462 23.96 -32.60 -13.64
N ALA A 463 22.68 -32.96 -13.53
CA ALA A 463 22.22 -34.08 -12.68
C ALA A 463 22.95 -35.38 -13.05
N ARG A 464 23.01 -35.71 -14.35
CA ARG A 464 23.72 -36.89 -14.85
C ARG A 464 25.22 -36.86 -14.51
N GLN A 465 25.86 -35.70 -14.61
CA GLN A 465 27.28 -35.57 -14.24
C GLN A 465 27.51 -35.82 -12.74
N ILE A 466 26.55 -35.44 -11.88
CA ILE A 466 26.63 -35.73 -10.45
C ILE A 466 26.42 -37.24 -10.20
N GLU A 467 25.49 -37.88 -10.91
CA GLU A 467 25.30 -39.34 -10.87
C GLU A 467 26.55 -40.11 -11.35
N GLU A 468 27.26 -39.58 -12.34
CA GLU A 468 28.55 -40.09 -12.84
C GLU A 468 29.73 -39.82 -11.88
N GLY A 469 29.48 -39.23 -10.72
CA GLY A 469 30.44 -39.09 -9.62
C GLY A 469 31.18 -37.75 -9.56
N LYS A 470 30.78 -36.73 -10.35
CA LYS A 470 31.35 -35.38 -10.20
C LYS A 470 30.84 -34.71 -8.93
N ASP A 471 31.69 -33.88 -8.33
CA ASP A 471 31.35 -33.16 -7.11
C ASP A 471 30.27 -32.09 -7.33
N PHE A 472 29.26 -32.08 -6.44
CA PHE A 472 28.13 -31.16 -6.52
C PHE A 472 28.56 -29.70 -6.34
N ALA A 473 29.47 -29.43 -5.40
CA ALA A 473 29.90 -28.06 -5.10
C ALA A 473 30.75 -27.49 -6.24
N GLU A 474 31.59 -28.31 -6.88
CA GLU A 474 32.35 -27.90 -8.07
C GLU A 474 31.43 -27.61 -9.28
N LEU A 475 30.42 -28.46 -9.52
CA LEU A 475 29.41 -28.18 -10.55
C LEU A 475 28.56 -26.96 -10.21
N ALA A 476 28.23 -26.73 -8.94
CA ALA A 476 27.52 -25.54 -8.50
C ALA A 476 28.34 -24.26 -8.73
N LYS A 477 29.63 -24.25 -8.39
CA LYS A 477 30.53 -23.11 -8.69
C LYS A 477 30.62 -22.81 -10.17
N LYS A 478 30.60 -23.85 -11.00
CA LYS A 478 30.77 -23.73 -12.45
C LYS A 478 29.48 -23.34 -13.18
N HIS A 479 28.33 -23.84 -12.74
CA HIS A 479 27.08 -23.78 -13.51
C HIS A 479 25.93 -23.07 -12.80
N SER A 480 25.95 -22.94 -11.47
CA SER A 480 24.83 -22.32 -10.76
C SER A 480 24.77 -20.82 -11.03
N GLN A 481 23.59 -20.35 -11.41
CA GLN A 481 23.28 -18.94 -11.68
C GLN A 481 22.61 -18.25 -10.47
N ASP A 482 22.65 -18.89 -9.29
CA ASP A 482 22.28 -18.27 -8.03
C ASP A 482 23.43 -17.38 -7.49
N PRO A 483 23.25 -16.05 -7.39
CA PRO A 483 24.31 -15.14 -6.98
C PRO A 483 24.71 -15.30 -5.50
N GLY A 484 23.83 -15.84 -4.65
CA GLY A 484 24.09 -15.98 -3.20
C GLY A 484 24.91 -17.21 -2.83
N SER A 485 24.63 -18.34 -3.48
CA SER A 485 25.19 -19.64 -3.12
C SER A 485 26.13 -20.25 -4.18
N GLY A 486 26.00 -19.87 -5.46
CA GLY A 486 26.73 -20.50 -6.57
C GLY A 486 28.24 -20.52 -6.35
N ALA A 487 28.84 -19.37 -6.05
CA ALA A 487 30.28 -19.25 -5.76
C ALA A 487 30.74 -20.03 -4.52
N LYS A 488 29.81 -20.36 -3.59
CA LYS A 488 30.06 -21.17 -2.39
C LYS A 488 29.74 -22.64 -2.60
N GLY A 489 29.68 -23.10 -3.86
CA GLY A 489 29.33 -24.47 -4.19
C GLY A 489 27.88 -24.80 -3.86
N GLY A 490 26.98 -23.83 -4.03
CA GLY A 490 25.55 -23.98 -3.82
C GLY A 490 25.11 -23.97 -2.35
N GLU A 491 25.98 -23.64 -1.40
CA GLU A 491 25.65 -23.71 0.04
C GLU A 491 24.56 -22.73 0.46
N LEU A 492 23.52 -23.27 1.11
CA LEU A 492 22.47 -22.50 1.77
C LEU A 492 22.60 -22.67 3.29
N ASP A 493 22.31 -21.59 4.02
CA ASP A 493 22.15 -21.64 5.47
C ASP A 493 20.93 -22.51 5.86
N GLU A 494 20.82 -22.88 7.14
CA GLU A 494 19.65 -23.59 7.63
C GLU A 494 18.38 -22.74 7.49
N PHE A 495 17.35 -23.30 6.85
CA PHE A 495 16.08 -22.61 6.64
C PHE A 495 14.90 -23.42 7.17
N ALA A 496 13.92 -22.70 7.72
CA ALA A 496 12.65 -23.26 8.16
C ALA A 496 11.60 -23.21 7.04
N ARG A 497 10.46 -23.89 7.23
CA ARG A 497 9.31 -23.71 6.34
C ARG A 497 8.85 -22.25 6.31
N GLY A 498 8.43 -21.78 5.14
CA GLY A 498 8.08 -20.40 4.81
C GLY A 498 9.25 -19.55 4.30
N ALA A 499 10.50 -20.02 4.43
CA ALA A 499 11.68 -19.25 4.05
C ALA A 499 12.09 -19.39 2.57
N MET A 500 11.59 -20.42 1.89
CA MET A 500 11.88 -20.71 0.48
C MET A 500 10.59 -20.76 -0.34
N VAL A 501 10.68 -20.55 -1.66
CA VAL A 501 9.52 -20.72 -2.54
C VAL A 501 8.98 -22.15 -2.44
N LYS A 502 7.65 -22.27 -2.43
CA LYS A 502 6.94 -23.51 -2.09
C LYS A 502 7.48 -24.77 -2.79
N PRO A 503 7.75 -24.78 -4.11
CA PRO A 503 8.27 -25.98 -4.78
C PRO A 503 9.67 -26.38 -4.30
N PHE A 504 10.54 -25.40 -4.03
CA PHE A 504 11.89 -25.64 -3.51
C PHE A 504 11.83 -26.18 -2.07
N GLU A 505 11.04 -25.55 -1.21
CA GLU A 505 10.81 -25.99 0.16
C GLU A 505 10.30 -27.43 0.19
N ASP A 506 9.23 -27.72 -0.55
CA ASP A 506 8.61 -29.04 -0.52
C ASP A 506 9.58 -30.13 -0.95
N ALA A 507 10.43 -29.85 -1.96
CA ALA A 507 11.47 -30.77 -2.39
C ALA A 507 12.58 -30.94 -1.33
N ALA A 508 13.05 -29.85 -0.72
CA ALA A 508 14.09 -29.89 0.31
C ALA A 508 13.63 -30.60 1.60
N PHE A 509 12.41 -30.32 2.06
CA PHE A 509 11.85 -30.92 3.27
C PHE A 509 11.35 -32.36 3.06
N SER A 510 10.98 -32.75 1.84
CA SER A 510 10.61 -34.16 1.55
C SER A 510 11.81 -35.05 1.25
N SER A 511 12.93 -34.50 0.76
CA SER A 511 14.13 -35.28 0.44
C SER A 511 14.87 -35.78 1.69
N ALA A 512 15.46 -36.97 1.62
CA ALA A 512 16.25 -37.54 2.71
C ALA A 512 17.63 -36.87 2.79
N VAL A 513 18.23 -36.84 3.99
CA VAL A 513 19.60 -36.34 4.17
C VAL A 513 20.56 -37.15 3.30
N GLY A 514 21.41 -36.44 2.55
CA GLY A 514 22.36 -36.99 1.59
C GLY A 514 21.81 -37.23 0.18
N LYS A 515 20.50 -37.06 -0.06
CA LYS A 515 19.89 -37.25 -1.39
C LYS A 515 19.81 -35.95 -2.18
N ILE A 516 19.91 -36.09 -3.49
CA ILE A 516 19.73 -35.03 -4.48
C ILE A 516 18.32 -35.17 -5.06
N THR A 517 17.60 -34.07 -5.21
CA THR A 517 16.26 -34.04 -5.80
C THR A 517 16.31 -34.15 -7.32
N GLU A 518 15.21 -34.57 -7.93
CA GLU A 518 14.93 -34.28 -9.33
C GLU A 518 14.95 -32.77 -9.60
N PRO A 519 15.14 -32.31 -10.85
CA PRO A 519 15.03 -30.89 -11.20
C PRO A 519 13.70 -30.27 -10.79
N VAL A 520 13.74 -29.35 -9.83
CA VAL A 520 12.57 -28.66 -9.27
C VAL A 520 12.33 -27.36 -10.01
N LYS A 521 11.18 -27.22 -10.68
CA LYS A 521 10.80 -25.96 -11.34
C LYS A 521 10.30 -24.93 -10.31
N THR A 522 10.82 -23.72 -10.37
CA THR A 522 10.30 -22.54 -9.64
C THR A 522 10.17 -21.36 -10.60
N GLN A 523 9.68 -20.23 -10.10
CA GLN A 523 9.69 -18.96 -10.85
C GLN A 523 11.10 -18.47 -11.23
N PHE A 524 12.15 -18.97 -10.58
CA PHE A 524 13.54 -18.58 -10.85
C PHE A 524 14.23 -19.50 -11.85
N GLY A 525 13.61 -20.61 -12.26
CA GLY A 525 14.20 -21.60 -13.16
C GLY A 525 14.10 -23.01 -12.57
N TYR A 526 15.09 -23.85 -12.85
CA TYR A 526 15.18 -25.19 -12.31
C TYR A 526 16.25 -25.30 -11.24
N HIS A 527 15.97 -26.08 -10.20
CA HIS A 527 16.89 -26.33 -9.09
C HIS A 527 17.21 -27.81 -8.94
N LEU A 528 18.48 -28.14 -8.71
CA LEU A 528 18.88 -29.40 -8.09
C LEU A 528 19.21 -29.12 -6.64
N ILE A 529 18.66 -29.90 -5.71
CA ILE A 529 18.78 -29.65 -4.27
C ILE A 529 19.42 -30.87 -3.62
N LYS A 530 20.52 -30.68 -2.90
CA LYS A 530 21.16 -31.71 -2.08
C LYS A 530 20.91 -31.39 -0.60
N VAL A 531 20.14 -32.23 0.09
CA VAL A 531 19.89 -32.04 1.53
C VAL A 531 21.09 -32.54 2.33
N GLU A 532 21.69 -31.69 3.15
CA GLU A 532 22.87 -32.03 3.95
C GLU A 532 22.53 -32.34 5.42
N GLY A 533 21.43 -31.77 5.93
CA GLY A 533 20.99 -32.00 7.30
C GLY A 533 19.55 -31.58 7.54
N LYS A 534 18.94 -32.16 8.57
CA LYS A 534 17.62 -31.77 9.08
C LYS A 534 17.65 -31.66 10.59
N THR A 535 17.01 -30.62 11.11
CA THR A 535 16.80 -30.40 12.54
C THR A 535 15.32 -30.52 12.81
N ALA A 536 14.91 -31.50 13.62
CA ALA A 536 13.51 -31.78 13.92
C ALA A 536 12.87 -30.66 14.75
N GLU A 537 11.55 -30.51 14.62
CA GLU A 537 10.78 -29.62 15.48
C GLU A 537 10.91 -30.04 16.94
N LYS A 538 11.27 -29.09 17.82
CA LYS A 538 11.39 -29.33 19.26
C LYS A 538 10.72 -28.19 20.01
N VAL A 539 9.81 -28.51 20.92
CA VAL A 539 9.29 -27.56 21.91
C VAL A 539 10.31 -27.43 23.02
N LYS A 540 10.77 -26.21 23.33
CA LYS A 540 11.58 -25.98 24.53
C LYS A 540 10.78 -26.35 25.77
N SER A 541 11.36 -27.16 26.65
CA SER A 541 10.72 -27.62 27.87
C SER A 541 10.49 -26.45 28.85
N PHE A 542 9.52 -26.62 29.76
CA PHE A 542 9.25 -25.64 30.81
C PHE A 542 10.52 -25.25 31.59
N GLU A 543 11.37 -26.22 31.94
CA GLU A 543 12.61 -25.95 32.69
C GLU A 543 13.63 -25.12 31.89
N GLU A 544 13.68 -25.29 30.55
CA GLU A 544 14.57 -24.52 29.68
C GLU A 544 14.16 -23.03 29.59
N VAL A 545 12.85 -22.72 29.68
CA VAL A 545 12.32 -21.34 29.52
C VAL A 545 11.88 -20.69 30.82
N LYS A 546 11.86 -21.43 31.94
CA LYS A 546 11.37 -20.96 33.24
C LYS A 546 12.05 -19.67 33.68
N THR A 547 13.38 -19.59 33.58
CA THR A 547 14.15 -18.41 34.01
C THR A 547 13.83 -17.18 33.17
N GLU A 548 13.68 -17.36 31.85
CA GLU A 548 13.31 -16.31 30.90
C GLU A 548 11.89 -15.79 31.19
N LEU A 549 10.92 -16.70 31.33
CA LEU A 549 9.53 -16.32 31.66
C LEU A 549 9.42 -15.67 33.03
N THR A 550 10.21 -16.12 34.01
CA THR A 550 10.25 -15.49 35.33
C THR A 550 10.73 -14.04 35.22
N ALA A 551 11.75 -13.78 34.39
CA ALA A 551 12.24 -12.41 34.17
C ALA A 551 11.21 -11.56 33.43
N GLU A 552 10.63 -12.06 32.32
CA GLU A 552 9.59 -11.37 31.54
C GLU A 552 8.37 -10.99 32.39
N MET A 553 7.86 -11.96 33.16
CA MET A 553 6.73 -11.73 34.06
C MET A 553 7.07 -10.76 35.19
N ARG A 554 8.32 -10.76 35.68
CA ARG A 554 8.78 -9.81 36.71
C ARG A 554 8.81 -8.40 36.16
N ASP A 555 9.27 -8.25 34.93
CA ASP A 555 9.35 -6.95 34.27
C ASP A 555 7.94 -6.40 33.99
N SER A 556 7.04 -7.25 33.50
CA SER A 556 5.63 -6.89 33.29
C SER A 556 4.94 -6.49 34.60
N GLN A 557 5.06 -7.30 35.65
CA GLN A 557 4.48 -6.99 36.96
C GLN A 557 5.13 -5.75 37.60
N ALA A 558 6.43 -5.50 37.37
CA ALA A 558 7.10 -4.29 37.85
C ALA A 558 6.53 -3.04 37.19
N ALA A 559 6.33 -3.07 35.87
CA ALA A 559 5.70 -1.96 35.16
C ALA A 559 4.28 -1.67 35.68
N ILE A 560 3.45 -2.71 35.82
CA ILE A 560 2.08 -2.60 36.36
C ILE A 560 2.09 -2.05 37.80
N LYS A 561 3.01 -2.53 38.64
CA LYS A 561 3.14 -2.08 40.03
C LYS A 561 3.60 -0.63 40.12
N ALA A 562 4.55 -0.20 39.27
CA ALA A 562 5.02 1.18 39.22
C ALA A 562 3.89 2.14 38.83
N GLU A 563 3.18 1.82 37.74
CA GLU A 563 2.06 2.63 37.25
C GLU A 563 0.92 2.70 38.27
N SER A 564 0.47 1.56 38.81
CA SER A 564 -0.60 1.52 39.81
C SER A 564 -0.24 2.23 41.12
N THR A 565 1.03 2.20 41.53
CA THR A 565 1.52 2.94 42.70
C THR A 565 1.40 4.44 42.48
N LEU A 566 1.82 4.95 41.31
CA LEU A 566 1.72 6.36 40.99
C LEU A 566 0.28 6.81 40.76
N GLU A 567 -0.57 5.98 40.16
CA GLU A 567 -1.99 6.31 40.02
C GLU A 567 -2.68 6.36 41.39
N SER A 568 -2.34 5.45 42.30
CA SER A 568 -2.82 5.51 43.69
C SER A 568 -2.32 6.77 44.41
N ALA A 569 -1.06 7.17 44.21
CA ALA A 569 -0.51 8.41 44.76
C ALA A 569 -1.24 9.64 44.18
N ARG A 570 -1.52 9.65 42.87
CA ARG A 570 -2.30 10.69 42.20
C ARG A 570 -3.70 10.82 42.79
N GLN A 571 -4.43 9.71 42.96
CA GLN A 571 -5.77 9.72 43.56
C GLN A 571 -5.72 10.31 44.98
N LYS A 572 -4.74 9.92 45.81
CA LYS A 572 -4.58 10.47 47.16
C LYS A 572 -4.37 11.99 47.17
N LEU A 573 -3.62 12.51 46.19
CA LEU A 573 -3.39 13.95 46.02
C LEU A 573 -4.65 14.68 45.57
N LEU A 574 -5.39 14.11 44.61
CA LEU A 574 -6.65 14.69 44.11
C LEU A 574 -7.73 14.75 45.20
N TYR A 575 -7.82 13.72 46.05
CA TYR A 575 -8.71 13.70 47.21
C TYR A 575 -8.15 14.42 48.45
N GLN A 576 -6.97 15.05 48.35
CA GLN A 576 -6.29 15.76 49.44
C GLN A 576 -6.10 14.92 50.71
N SER A 577 -5.98 13.60 50.56
CA SER A 577 -5.85 12.63 51.66
C SER A 577 -4.41 12.43 52.12
N ASP A 578 -3.42 12.93 51.37
CA ASP A 578 -2.01 12.96 51.72
C ASP A 578 -1.32 14.15 51.01
N THR A 579 -0.06 14.43 51.36
CA THR A 579 0.74 15.49 50.74
C THR A 579 1.71 14.93 49.70
N PHE A 580 2.05 15.75 48.69
CA PHE A 580 3.03 15.36 47.68
C PHE A 580 4.39 15.03 48.29
N GLU A 581 4.82 15.81 49.29
CA GLU A 581 6.09 15.59 50.00
C GLU A 581 6.13 14.22 50.69
N ASN A 582 5.05 13.82 51.37
CA ASN A 582 4.97 12.51 52.02
C ASN A 582 5.01 11.37 50.99
N LEU A 583 4.23 11.47 49.92
CA LEU A 583 4.16 10.46 48.88
C LEU A 583 5.48 10.37 48.10
N ALA A 584 6.16 11.49 47.87
CA ALA A 584 7.50 11.50 47.28
C ALA A 584 8.49 10.79 48.20
N LYS A 585 8.51 11.11 49.50
CA LYS A 585 9.36 10.42 50.49
C LYS A 585 9.07 8.93 50.60
N LEU A 586 7.81 8.52 50.40
CA LEU A 586 7.37 7.14 50.51
C LEU A 586 7.66 6.30 49.25
N HIS A 587 7.39 6.84 48.06
CA HIS A 587 7.37 6.08 46.81
C HIS A 587 8.44 6.47 45.80
N SER A 588 8.98 7.70 45.84
CA SER A 588 9.92 8.17 44.83
C SER A 588 11.28 7.49 44.95
N MET A 589 11.86 7.15 43.81
CA MET A 589 13.21 6.62 43.63
C MET A 589 14.19 7.67 43.08
N ALA A 590 13.69 8.88 42.81
CA ALA A 590 14.48 10.01 42.33
C ALA A 590 15.35 10.63 43.45
N ALA A 591 16.38 11.38 43.07
CA ALA A 591 17.28 12.06 44.02
C ALA A 591 16.57 13.21 44.76
N SER A 592 15.60 13.86 44.11
CA SER A 592 14.71 14.89 44.66
C SER A 592 13.84 14.39 45.82
N ARG A 593 13.73 13.07 46.02
CA ARG A 593 13.02 12.44 47.16
C ARG A 593 13.41 13.06 48.50
N LYS A 594 14.71 13.33 48.71
CA LYS A 594 15.24 13.89 49.97
C LYS A 594 14.67 15.28 50.27
N ASP A 595 14.30 16.01 49.23
CA ASP A 595 13.74 17.37 49.27
C ASP A 595 12.22 17.36 49.09
N GLY A 596 11.56 16.23 49.36
CA GLY A 596 10.10 16.08 49.22
C GLY A 596 9.64 16.00 47.77
N GLY A 597 10.53 15.63 46.84
CA GLY A 597 10.27 15.59 45.41
C GLY A 597 10.46 16.93 44.70
N LYS A 598 10.86 18.00 45.41
CA LYS A 598 11.02 19.32 44.80
C LYS A 598 12.18 19.35 43.81
N LEU A 599 11.92 19.85 42.61
CA LEU A 599 12.91 20.03 41.56
C LEU A 599 13.40 21.49 41.53
N PRO A 600 14.61 21.73 40.97
CA PRO A 600 15.02 23.07 40.58
C PRO A 600 14.02 23.70 39.61
N THR A 601 13.98 25.02 39.56
CA THR A 601 13.16 25.74 38.58
C THR A 601 13.60 25.35 37.16
N ILE A 602 12.70 24.77 36.36
CA ILE A 602 12.99 24.36 34.98
C ILE A 602 12.39 25.31 33.95
N PHE A 603 12.89 25.30 32.72
CA PHE A 603 12.26 25.91 31.55
C PHE A 603 12.28 24.90 30.38
N ALA A 604 11.41 25.12 29.39
CA ALA A 604 11.24 24.23 28.23
C ALA A 604 12.50 24.21 27.34
N GLY A 605 12.77 23.07 26.72
CA GLY A 605 13.90 22.87 25.80
C GLY A 605 15.17 22.26 26.42
N GLU A 606 16.32 22.81 26.02
CA GLU A 606 17.65 22.26 26.36
C GLU A 606 18.09 22.61 27.79
N ILE A 607 18.87 21.71 28.39
CA ILE A 607 19.49 21.94 29.70
C ILE A 607 20.72 22.84 29.51
N THR A 608 20.51 24.16 29.55
CA THR A 608 21.56 25.16 29.24
C THR A 608 22.55 25.40 30.37
N ASP A 609 23.60 26.18 30.10
CA ASP A 609 24.59 26.66 31.07
C ASP A 609 24.06 27.61 32.14
N ASP A 610 22.79 28.05 32.04
CA ASP A 610 22.14 28.87 33.07
C ASP A 610 21.85 28.07 34.36
N TYR A 611 21.89 26.74 34.29
CA TYR A 611 21.83 25.85 35.45
C TYR A 611 23.19 25.65 36.10
N SER A 612 23.22 25.60 37.43
CA SER A 612 24.42 25.16 38.16
C SER A 612 24.77 23.70 37.81
N ALA A 613 26.03 23.31 37.96
CA ALA A 613 26.46 21.92 37.68
C ALA A 613 25.64 20.87 38.45
N GLU A 614 25.22 21.19 39.66
CA GLU A 614 24.35 20.32 40.48
C GLU A 614 22.92 20.26 39.95
N GLN A 615 22.36 21.41 39.53
CA GLN A 615 21.02 21.48 38.94
C GLN A 615 20.95 20.71 37.62
N LYS A 616 21.95 20.87 36.75
CA LYS A 616 22.07 20.10 35.50
C LYS A 616 22.09 18.61 35.78
N LYS A 617 22.96 18.17 36.70
CA LYS A 617 23.06 16.76 37.07
C LYS A 617 21.71 16.19 37.55
N LEU A 618 20.96 16.96 38.34
CA LEU A 618 19.65 16.55 38.84
C LEU A 618 18.59 16.50 37.74
N ILE A 619 18.49 17.56 36.91
CA ILE A 619 17.52 17.66 35.82
C ILE A 619 17.80 16.58 34.76
N SER A 620 19.05 16.40 34.34
CA SER A 620 19.43 15.36 33.37
C SER A 620 19.14 13.95 33.88
N ALA A 621 19.28 13.71 35.19
CA ALA A 621 19.02 12.40 35.77
C ALA A 621 17.52 12.09 35.93
N GLU A 622 16.70 13.08 36.25
CA GLU A 622 15.28 12.86 36.58
C GLU A 622 14.31 13.16 35.43
N LEU A 623 14.65 14.15 34.59
CA LEU A 623 13.79 14.65 33.51
C LEU A 623 14.40 14.44 32.13
N GLY A 624 15.68 14.09 32.05
CA GLY A 624 16.43 14.11 30.80
C GLY A 624 16.19 12.91 29.89
N ASN A 625 16.35 13.13 28.58
CA ASN A 625 16.57 12.10 27.58
C ASN A 625 17.99 12.25 27.02
N ASN A 626 18.85 11.24 27.14
CA ASN A 626 20.27 11.27 26.73
C ASN A 626 21.15 12.38 27.36
N GLY A 627 20.66 13.09 28.37
CA GLY A 627 21.44 13.99 29.22
C GLY A 627 21.49 15.47 28.81
N THR A 628 21.07 15.83 27.59
CA THR A 628 21.18 17.20 27.04
C THR A 628 19.86 17.98 26.99
N SER A 629 18.72 17.31 27.03
CA SER A 629 17.38 17.93 27.00
C SER A 629 16.38 17.21 27.89
N ILE A 630 15.30 17.89 28.26
CA ILE A 630 14.15 17.29 28.95
C ILE A 630 13.43 16.33 27.99
N ALA A 631 12.97 15.18 28.49
CA ALA A 631 12.19 14.24 27.72
C ALA A 631 10.90 14.91 27.20
N LYS A 632 10.62 14.79 25.91
CA LYS A 632 9.50 15.49 25.25
C LYS A 632 8.15 15.15 25.86
N GLU A 633 7.99 13.90 26.32
CA GLU A 633 6.80 13.40 27.00
C GLU A 633 6.58 14.12 28.34
N ILE A 634 7.66 14.40 29.08
CA ILE A 634 7.61 15.17 30.33
C ILE A 634 7.32 16.63 30.02
N GLU A 635 8.08 17.23 29.12
CA GLU A 635 7.95 18.65 28.75
C GLU A 635 6.52 18.99 28.31
N SER A 636 5.95 18.22 27.38
CA SER A 636 4.59 18.45 26.89
C SER A 636 3.55 18.34 27.99
N ALA A 637 3.74 17.40 28.93
CA ALA A 637 2.79 17.15 30.01
C ALA A 637 2.88 18.20 31.11
N VAL A 638 4.08 18.59 31.56
CA VAL A 638 4.24 19.49 32.72
C VAL A 638 3.98 20.96 32.38
N PHE A 639 4.26 21.39 31.14
CA PHE A 639 3.99 22.77 30.69
C PHE A 639 2.51 23.03 30.40
N ALA A 640 1.71 21.97 30.22
CA ALA A 640 0.26 22.09 30.06
C ALA A 640 -0.52 22.20 31.38
N LEU A 641 0.14 21.99 32.54
CA LEU A 641 -0.50 22.01 33.85
C LEU A 641 -0.77 23.43 34.33
N GLU A 642 -1.76 23.59 35.22
CA GLU A 642 -1.98 24.80 36.01
C GLU A 642 -1.41 24.70 37.45
N PRO A 643 -1.04 25.82 38.10
CA PRO A 643 -0.52 25.78 39.47
C PRO A 643 -1.43 25.02 40.44
N GLY A 644 -0.86 24.05 41.15
CA GLY A 644 -1.56 23.12 42.05
C GLY A 644 -2.03 21.82 41.39
N GLU A 645 -2.02 21.73 40.06
CA GLU A 645 -2.46 20.54 39.31
C GLU A 645 -1.43 19.41 39.36
N VAL A 646 -1.94 18.17 39.34
CA VAL A 646 -1.15 16.94 39.32
C VAL A 646 -1.30 16.27 37.96
N SER A 647 -0.19 15.94 37.31
CA SER A 647 -0.17 15.28 36.01
C SER A 647 -0.85 13.91 36.03
N SER A 648 -1.17 13.39 34.85
CA SER A 648 -1.30 11.93 34.69
C SER A 648 0.04 11.24 34.92
N VAL A 649 0.00 9.92 35.08
CA VAL A 649 1.23 9.12 35.11
C VAL A 649 1.86 9.17 33.72
N ILE A 650 3.09 9.69 33.63
CA ILE A 650 3.84 9.82 32.39
C ILE A 650 4.85 8.67 32.31
N LYS A 651 4.82 7.92 31.21
CA LYS A 651 5.77 6.84 30.94
C LYS A 651 6.88 7.34 30.03
N THR A 652 8.12 7.13 30.43
CA THR A 652 9.34 7.40 29.63
C THR A 652 10.15 6.11 29.46
N SER A 653 11.27 6.19 28.74
CA SER A 653 12.26 5.10 28.67
C SER A 653 12.89 4.77 30.02
N ASN A 654 12.96 5.74 30.93
CA ASN A 654 13.63 5.61 32.23
C ASN A 654 12.69 5.13 33.34
N GLY A 655 11.37 5.26 33.17
CA GLY A 655 10.39 4.76 34.13
C GLY A 655 9.07 5.53 34.08
N TYR A 656 8.41 5.60 35.22
CA TYR A 656 7.11 6.26 35.38
C TYR A 656 7.24 7.47 36.28
N HIS A 657 6.58 8.55 35.91
CA HIS A 657 6.70 9.86 36.53
C HIS A 657 5.34 10.43 36.88
N LEU A 658 5.26 11.11 38.03
CA LEU A 658 4.12 11.90 38.47
C LEU A 658 4.63 13.28 38.90
N PHE A 659 4.01 14.34 38.38
CA PHE A 659 4.39 15.71 38.69
C PHE A 659 3.25 16.49 39.33
N ARG A 660 3.61 17.46 40.15
CA ARG A 660 2.73 18.55 40.56
C ARG A 660 3.37 19.88 40.22
N LEU A 661 2.61 20.75 39.58
CA LEU A 661 3.06 22.11 39.31
C LEU A 661 2.88 22.97 40.57
N GLU A 662 3.96 23.55 41.08
CA GLU A 662 3.90 24.44 42.26
C GLU A 662 3.61 25.87 41.83
N ASN A 663 4.44 26.43 40.94
CA ASN A 663 4.28 27.79 40.42
C ASN A 663 4.80 27.89 38.99
N LYS A 664 4.13 28.73 38.19
CA LYS A 664 4.64 29.31 36.94
C LYS A 664 5.30 30.65 37.27
N LEU A 665 6.57 30.80 36.89
CA LEU A 665 7.37 32.00 37.07
C LEU A 665 7.59 32.67 35.71
N PRO A 666 7.63 34.02 35.67
CA PRO A 666 7.86 34.71 34.42
C PRO A 666 9.23 34.35 33.82
N PRO A 667 9.34 34.39 32.49
CA PRO A 667 10.59 34.37 31.76
C PRO A 667 11.66 35.28 32.36
N VAL A 668 12.92 34.84 32.34
CA VAL A 668 14.08 35.67 32.72
C VAL A 668 15.02 35.87 31.56
N ASN A 669 15.77 36.96 31.59
CA ASN A 669 16.83 37.20 30.62
C ASN A 669 17.91 36.13 30.79
N LEU A 670 18.19 35.38 29.73
CA LEU A 670 19.29 34.41 29.71
C LEU A 670 20.63 35.15 29.69
N ALA A 671 21.69 34.52 30.18
CA ALA A 671 23.05 35.04 30.04
C ALA A 671 23.60 34.72 28.63
N LEU A 672 24.59 35.50 28.16
CA LEU A 672 25.31 35.19 26.92
C LEU A 672 26.27 34.02 27.16
N THR A 673 25.70 32.82 27.22
CA THR A 673 26.44 31.56 27.37
C THR A 673 27.08 31.14 26.05
N PRO A 674 28.11 30.27 26.03
CA PRO A 674 28.71 29.77 24.79
C PRO A 674 27.69 29.16 23.81
N THR A 675 26.70 28.43 24.33
CA THR A 675 25.62 27.85 23.53
C THR A 675 24.73 28.94 22.90
N LEU A 676 24.36 29.96 23.67
CA LEU A 676 23.56 31.07 23.15
C LEU A 676 24.37 31.91 22.13
N THR A 677 25.67 32.08 22.34
CA THR A 677 26.59 32.72 21.40
C THR A 677 26.61 32.00 20.05
N LEU A 678 26.71 30.67 20.04
CA LEU A 678 26.67 29.88 18.80
C LEU A 678 25.32 30.02 18.08
N LYS A 679 24.22 29.96 18.82
CA LYS A 679 22.87 30.13 18.25
C LYS A 679 22.68 31.52 17.64
N ILE A 680 23.15 32.57 18.32
CA ILE A 680 23.11 33.94 17.79
C ILE A 680 24.02 34.07 16.57
N HIS A 681 25.20 33.45 16.58
CA HIS A 681 26.10 33.43 15.44
C HIS A 681 25.42 32.82 14.20
N GLU A 682 24.79 31.66 14.33
CA GLU A 682 24.04 31.01 13.23
C GLU A 682 22.90 31.90 12.70
N ILE A 683 22.16 32.58 13.60
CA ILE A 683 21.10 33.52 13.23
C ILE A 683 21.68 34.69 12.42
N LEU A 684 22.74 35.32 12.92
CA LEU A 684 23.39 36.46 12.28
C LEU A 684 24.02 36.08 10.95
N GLU A 685 24.65 34.91 10.87
CA GLU A 685 25.22 34.39 9.64
C GLU A 685 24.13 34.15 8.60
N LYS A 686 23.02 33.52 8.97
CA LYS A 686 21.86 33.34 8.09
C LYS A 686 21.28 34.67 7.61
N GLN A 687 21.16 35.66 8.50
CA GLN A 687 20.69 37.00 8.14
C GLN A 687 21.66 37.71 7.20
N ALA A 688 22.98 37.58 7.42
CA ALA A 688 24.00 38.17 6.57
C ALA A 688 24.00 37.55 5.16
N ARG A 689 23.93 36.22 5.06
CA ARG A 689 23.76 35.48 3.80
C ARG A 689 22.51 35.96 3.04
N GLY A 690 21.38 36.11 3.74
CA GLY A 690 20.14 36.64 3.16
C GLY A 690 20.28 38.06 2.61
N LYS A 691 20.98 38.96 3.34
CA LYS A 691 21.26 40.33 2.88
C LYS A 691 22.18 40.35 1.66
N LEU A 692 23.18 39.48 1.61
CA LEU A 692 24.09 39.37 0.46
C LEU A 692 23.36 38.87 -0.78
N ALA A 693 22.52 37.84 -0.64
CA ALA A 693 21.65 37.35 -1.71
C ALA A 693 20.68 38.44 -2.21
N GLN A 694 20.06 39.18 -1.28
CA GLN A 694 19.20 40.32 -1.62
C GLN A 694 19.96 41.38 -2.41
N ALA A 695 21.11 41.84 -1.90
CA ALA A 695 21.91 42.89 -2.54
C ALA A 695 22.39 42.45 -3.93
N LYS A 696 22.79 41.19 -4.10
CA LYS A 696 23.15 40.62 -5.41
C LYS A 696 21.94 40.62 -6.36
N ALA A 697 20.77 40.16 -5.91
CA ALA A 697 19.56 40.12 -6.73
C ALA A 697 19.06 41.51 -7.14
N GLU A 698 19.05 42.48 -6.21
CA GLU A 698 18.70 43.88 -6.49
C GLU A 698 19.69 44.52 -7.47
N LYS A 699 20.99 44.28 -7.26
CA LYS A 699 22.04 44.76 -8.16
C LYS A 699 21.85 44.22 -9.58
N LEU A 700 21.64 42.90 -9.73
CA LEU A 700 21.37 42.26 -11.02
C LEU A 700 20.21 42.92 -11.78
N ARG A 701 19.10 43.22 -11.09
CA ARG A 701 17.95 43.88 -11.72
C ARG A 701 18.21 45.35 -12.04
N SER A 702 18.88 46.09 -11.16
CA SER A 702 19.12 47.53 -11.33
C SER A 702 20.10 47.85 -12.47
N GLU A 703 21.15 47.03 -12.62
CA GLU A 703 22.17 47.20 -13.66
C GLU A 703 21.68 46.69 -15.02
N GLN A 704 20.72 45.76 -15.04
CA GLN A 704 20.20 45.13 -16.26
C GLN A 704 18.66 45.05 -16.25
N PRO A 705 17.96 46.20 -16.36
CA PRO A 705 16.50 46.25 -16.21
C PRO A 705 15.73 45.45 -17.28
N ALA A 706 16.31 45.32 -18.48
CA ALA A 706 15.70 44.66 -19.64
C ALA A 706 16.30 43.28 -19.97
N ALA A 707 17.23 42.76 -19.16
CA ALA A 707 17.86 41.47 -19.42
C ALA A 707 16.90 40.29 -19.22
N SER A 708 17.05 39.30 -20.10
CA SER A 708 16.44 37.97 -20.00
C SER A 708 16.99 37.19 -18.80
N VAL A 709 16.31 36.11 -18.39
CA VAL A 709 16.80 35.25 -17.30
C VAL A 709 18.16 34.63 -17.66
N ALA A 710 18.38 34.26 -18.92
CA ALA A 710 19.65 33.72 -19.41
C ALA A 710 20.81 34.74 -19.32
N GLU A 711 20.54 36.02 -19.61
CA GLU A 711 21.54 37.09 -19.47
C GLU A 711 21.84 37.38 -18.00
N LEU A 712 20.81 37.42 -17.15
CA LEU A 712 20.98 37.59 -15.71
C LEU A 712 21.79 36.43 -15.10
N ALA A 713 21.54 35.18 -15.50
CA ALA A 713 22.28 34.01 -15.04
C ALA A 713 23.78 34.09 -15.40
N LYS A 714 24.11 34.53 -16.63
CA LYS A 714 25.52 34.72 -17.05
C LYS A 714 26.24 35.79 -16.24
N ILE A 715 25.54 36.87 -15.89
CA ILE A 715 26.12 37.98 -15.10
C ILE A 715 26.23 37.58 -13.62
N ALA A 716 25.26 36.81 -13.14
CA ALA A 716 25.25 36.32 -11.78
C ALA A 716 26.42 35.35 -11.55
N GLY A 717 26.64 34.40 -12.47
CA GLY A 717 27.64 33.32 -12.41
C GLY A 717 29.06 33.65 -12.85
N ALA A 718 29.41 34.92 -13.04
CA ALA A 718 30.79 35.34 -13.33
C ALA A 718 31.72 35.08 -12.11
N GLY A 719 32.20 33.84 -11.95
CA GLY A 719 33.22 33.47 -10.95
C GLY A 719 33.09 32.12 -10.23
N LYS A 720 32.03 31.31 -10.45
CA LYS A 720 31.88 29.94 -9.89
C LYS A 720 31.10 29.03 -10.85
N ASP A 721 31.39 27.72 -10.83
CA ASP A 721 30.77 26.68 -11.68
C ASP A 721 29.29 26.35 -11.37
N SER A 722 28.57 27.10 -10.53
CA SER A 722 27.32 26.62 -9.90
C SER A 722 26.02 27.40 -10.19
N GLU A 723 26.02 28.48 -10.96
CA GLU A 723 24.76 29.21 -11.23
C GLU A 723 24.15 28.73 -12.56
N LYS A 724 23.32 27.67 -12.47
CA LYS A 724 22.67 27.05 -13.63
C LYS A 724 21.36 27.75 -13.97
N GLU A 725 21.27 28.28 -15.19
CA GLU A 725 19.99 28.56 -15.85
C GLU A 725 19.19 27.24 -15.92
N ALA A 726 17.99 27.22 -15.34
CA ALA A 726 17.07 26.09 -15.44
C ALA A 726 15.98 26.41 -16.47
N LYS A 727 15.83 25.52 -17.46
CA LYS A 727 14.76 25.58 -18.46
C LYS A 727 13.72 24.53 -18.11
N ASN A 728 12.54 24.98 -17.70
CA ASN A 728 11.50 24.09 -17.21
C ASN A 728 10.24 24.20 -18.08
N SER A 729 9.59 23.06 -18.31
CA SER A 729 8.34 22.95 -19.06
C SER A 729 7.36 22.08 -18.28
N PHE A 730 6.10 22.50 -18.24
CA PHE A 730 5.07 21.87 -17.41
C PHE A 730 3.75 21.69 -18.16
N GLY A 731 3.06 20.59 -17.83
CA GLY A 731 1.62 20.40 -17.95
C GLY A 731 1.15 19.31 -16.97
N PRO A 732 -0.16 19.11 -16.71
CA PRO A 732 -1.27 20.07 -16.71
C PRO A 732 -1.14 21.12 -15.60
N LEU A 733 -1.44 22.39 -15.89
CA LEU A 733 -1.72 23.37 -14.82
C LEU A 733 -3.17 23.84 -14.91
N PRO A 734 -4.06 23.45 -13.98
CA PRO A 734 -5.35 24.10 -13.82
C PRO A 734 -5.11 25.45 -13.15
N ILE A 735 -4.73 26.45 -13.95
CA ILE A 735 -4.48 27.81 -13.49
C ILE A 735 -5.71 28.42 -12.77
N SER A 736 -6.89 27.82 -12.93
CA SER A 736 -8.16 28.32 -12.37
C SER A 736 -8.64 27.71 -11.05
N ALA A 737 -8.03 26.66 -10.48
CA ALA A 737 -8.62 26.01 -9.29
C ALA A 737 -7.70 25.63 -8.11
N ASN A 738 -6.40 25.40 -8.32
CA ASN A 738 -5.43 25.26 -7.23
C ASN A 738 -4.02 25.09 -7.84
N PRO A 739 -3.09 26.02 -7.69
CA PRO A 739 -1.81 25.96 -8.39
C PRO A 739 -0.76 25.35 -7.46
N GLY A 740 -0.58 24.05 -7.51
CA GLY A 740 0.53 23.40 -6.81
C GLY A 740 1.69 23.15 -7.76
N PHE A 741 2.76 23.94 -7.64
CA PHE A 741 4.08 23.54 -8.12
C PHE A 741 4.67 22.52 -7.13
N SER A 742 5.52 21.62 -7.60
CA SER A 742 6.51 20.95 -6.74
C SER A 742 7.80 21.77 -6.77
N SER A 743 8.53 21.84 -5.65
CA SER A 743 9.88 22.44 -5.58
C SER A 743 10.89 21.76 -6.52
N TYR A 744 10.59 20.52 -6.92
CA TYR A 744 11.45 19.68 -7.74
C TYR A 744 11.66 20.20 -9.15
N ALA A 745 10.65 20.84 -9.72
CA ALA A 745 10.70 21.25 -11.13
C ALA A 745 11.28 22.67 -11.32
N LEU A 746 11.87 23.24 -10.27
CA LEU A 746 12.61 24.50 -10.25
C LEU A 746 14.04 24.32 -9.69
N SER A 747 14.46 23.12 -9.29
CA SER A 747 15.74 22.91 -8.61
C SER A 747 16.46 21.61 -9.01
N ASP A 748 16.96 21.56 -10.25
CA ASP A 748 18.02 20.62 -10.66
C ASP A 748 19.40 20.92 -9.99
N VAL A 749 19.44 21.80 -8.97
CA VAL A 749 20.70 22.35 -8.44
C VAL A 749 20.99 22.01 -6.96
N THR A 750 20.03 21.64 -6.12
CA THR A 750 20.31 21.35 -4.70
C THR A 750 19.57 20.12 -4.21
N GLY A 751 20.27 18.97 -4.18
CA GLY A 751 19.70 17.71 -3.69
C GLY A 751 19.23 17.80 -2.24
N GLU A 752 17.96 17.54 -2.01
CA GLU A 752 17.37 16.87 -0.83
C GLU A 752 15.87 16.60 -1.10
N ILE A 753 15.41 15.37 -0.86
CA ILE A 753 14.07 14.86 -1.20
C ILE A 753 13.09 15.18 -0.06
N SER A 754 11.88 15.68 -0.36
CA SER A 754 10.70 15.40 0.49
C SER A 754 9.88 14.27 -0.14
N ALA A 755 9.35 13.38 0.70
CA ALA A 755 8.73 12.12 0.30
C ALA A 755 7.31 12.25 -0.30
N ASP A 756 6.77 13.47 -0.47
CA ASP A 756 5.35 13.71 -0.78
C ASP A 756 5.07 14.66 -1.95
N GLY A 757 6.11 15.19 -2.62
CA GLY A 757 5.99 15.76 -3.97
C GLY A 757 5.15 17.05 -4.12
N ARG A 758 4.92 17.82 -3.05
CA ARG A 758 4.13 19.08 -3.12
C ARG A 758 4.68 20.18 -2.19
N THR A 759 5.37 21.19 -2.76
CA THR A 759 5.75 22.41 -2.02
C THR A 759 5.31 23.66 -2.80
N TYR A 760 4.39 24.42 -2.22
CA TYR A 760 3.75 25.62 -2.81
C TYR A 760 4.52 26.89 -2.44
N LEU A 761 5.01 27.66 -3.43
CA LEU A 761 5.56 29.02 -3.27
C LEU A 761 4.55 30.06 -3.79
N PRO A 762 3.68 30.64 -2.92
CA PRO A 762 2.61 31.55 -3.31
C PRO A 762 3.07 32.78 -4.11
N GLU A 763 4.29 33.26 -3.83
CA GLU A 763 4.88 34.44 -4.43
C GLU A 763 5.23 34.20 -5.90
N LEU A 764 5.75 33.01 -6.24
CA LEU A 764 6.05 32.63 -7.63
C LEU A 764 4.78 32.42 -8.42
N HIS A 765 3.77 31.76 -7.83
CA HIS A 765 2.47 31.61 -8.46
C HIS A 765 1.84 32.97 -8.80
N THR A 766 1.83 33.90 -7.83
CA THR A 766 1.31 35.26 -8.04
C THR A 766 2.06 35.98 -9.16
N ALA A 767 3.38 35.81 -9.25
CA ALA A 767 4.18 36.39 -10.32
C ALA A 767 3.81 35.83 -11.71
N PHE A 768 3.64 34.51 -11.84
CA PHE A 768 3.15 33.90 -13.08
C PHE A 768 1.77 34.43 -13.48
N MET A 769 0.83 34.49 -12.53
CA MET A 769 -0.53 35.00 -12.77
C MET A 769 -0.51 36.44 -13.26
N ASN A 770 0.33 37.29 -12.67
CA ASN A 770 0.46 38.68 -13.09
C ASN A 770 1.09 38.81 -14.49
N LEU A 771 2.04 37.94 -14.85
CA LEU A 771 2.63 37.95 -16.20
C LEU A 771 1.60 37.57 -17.27
N ILE A 772 0.73 36.58 -17.00
CA ILE A 772 -0.26 36.10 -17.97
C ILE A 772 -1.56 36.93 -18.00
N LYS A 773 -1.89 37.65 -16.92
CA LYS A 773 -3.18 38.37 -16.75
C LYS A 773 -3.55 39.29 -17.90
N ASP A 774 -2.56 39.98 -18.49
CA ASP A 774 -2.80 40.97 -19.56
C ASP A 774 -2.49 40.41 -20.96
N GLY A 775 -2.22 39.09 -21.08
CA GLY A 775 -1.87 38.43 -22.34
C GLY A 775 -0.52 38.85 -22.96
N LYS A 776 0.27 39.67 -22.25
CA LYS A 776 1.56 40.22 -22.71
C LYS A 776 2.70 39.69 -21.85
N TRP A 777 2.89 38.38 -21.84
CA TRP A 777 3.93 37.70 -21.05
C TRP A 777 5.28 37.59 -21.79
N ALA A 778 5.28 37.58 -23.12
CA ALA A 778 6.50 37.43 -23.92
C ALA A 778 7.51 38.56 -23.66
N ASN A 779 8.80 38.21 -23.52
CA ASN A 779 9.92 39.10 -23.22
C ASN A 779 9.83 39.87 -21.89
N LYS A 780 9.04 39.36 -20.92
CA LYS A 780 8.97 39.93 -19.58
C LYS A 780 9.59 38.99 -18.56
N VAL A 781 10.50 39.54 -17.77
CA VAL A 781 11.10 38.86 -16.62
C VAL A 781 10.51 39.41 -15.33
N ALA A 782 9.80 38.60 -14.56
CA ALA A 782 9.42 38.94 -13.18
C ALA A 782 10.61 38.66 -12.24
N GLY A 783 10.84 39.52 -11.25
CA GLY A 783 11.94 39.37 -10.29
C GLY A 783 12.65 40.68 -9.96
N PRO A 784 13.35 40.78 -8.82
CA PRO A 784 13.57 39.69 -7.86
C PRO A 784 12.32 39.42 -7.00
N ILE A 785 11.87 38.17 -6.94
CA ILE A 785 10.75 37.71 -6.11
C ILE A 785 11.34 36.99 -4.90
N LYS A 786 10.98 37.43 -3.68
CA LYS A 786 11.48 36.83 -2.44
C LYS A 786 10.68 35.58 -2.08
N SER A 787 11.37 34.50 -1.68
CA SER A 787 10.78 33.27 -1.13
C SER A 787 11.62 32.77 0.07
N GLU A 788 11.25 31.62 0.64
CA GLU A 788 12.05 30.91 1.66
C GLU A 788 13.39 30.36 1.12
N LEU A 789 13.49 30.12 -0.19
CA LEU A 789 14.70 29.58 -0.86
C LEU A 789 15.66 30.69 -1.30
N GLY A 790 15.22 31.95 -1.35
CA GLY A 790 16.04 33.06 -1.81
C GLY A 790 15.28 34.01 -2.74
N TYR A 791 15.97 34.53 -3.74
CA TYR A 791 15.41 35.51 -4.69
C TYR A 791 15.33 34.93 -6.10
N HIS A 792 14.13 34.98 -6.69
CA HIS A 792 13.82 34.33 -7.96
C HIS A 792 13.63 35.33 -9.09
N PHE A 793 14.04 34.94 -10.29
CA PHE A 793 13.69 35.57 -11.56
C PHE A 793 13.00 34.55 -12.47
N LEU A 794 11.90 34.97 -13.10
CA LEU A 794 11.04 34.11 -13.92
C LEU A 794 10.73 34.77 -15.24
N GLU A 795 10.82 34.00 -16.33
CA GLU A 795 10.49 34.44 -17.68
C GLU A 795 9.69 33.36 -18.39
N ILE A 796 8.46 33.67 -18.79
CA ILE A 796 7.62 32.74 -19.55
C ILE A 796 8.11 32.69 -21.00
N THR A 797 8.50 31.51 -21.47
CA THR A 797 8.99 31.28 -22.83
C THR A 797 7.90 30.77 -23.77
N ALA A 798 6.94 30.01 -23.25
CA ALA A 798 5.75 29.59 -24.00
C ALA A 798 4.53 29.49 -23.06
N PHE A 799 3.36 29.89 -23.56
CA PHE A 799 2.07 29.69 -22.89
C PHE A 799 1.05 29.21 -23.93
N GLU A 800 0.77 27.92 -23.92
CA GLU A 800 -0.12 27.25 -24.87
C GLU A 800 -1.46 27.00 -24.20
N THR A 801 -2.50 27.64 -24.73
CA THR A 801 -3.88 27.48 -24.24
C THR A 801 -4.77 26.95 -25.35
N ASN A 802 -5.90 26.34 -24.98
CA ASN A 802 -6.89 25.85 -25.96
C ASN A 802 -6.29 24.84 -26.94
N ARG A 803 -5.45 23.95 -26.42
CA ARG A 803 -4.95 22.80 -27.15
C ARG A 803 -6.04 21.74 -27.23
N TYR A 804 -6.18 21.10 -28.38
CA TYR A 804 -7.14 20.03 -28.59
C TYR A 804 -6.46 18.88 -29.32
N GLU A 805 -6.80 17.64 -28.96
CA GLU A 805 -6.40 16.46 -29.73
C GLU A 805 -6.90 16.64 -31.18
N ALA A 806 -6.03 16.38 -32.16
CA ALA A 806 -6.36 16.60 -33.56
C ALA A 806 -7.42 15.59 -34.04
N TYR A 807 -8.37 16.03 -34.86
CA TYR A 807 -9.46 15.16 -35.34
C TYR A 807 -8.94 13.85 -35.97
N ASP A 808 -7.89 13.92 -36.80
CA ASP A 808 -7.31 12.74 -37.45
C ASP A 808 -6.73 11.72 -36.46
N GLU A 809 -6.28 12.17 -35.29
CA GLU A 809 -5.75 11.32 -34.22
C GLU A 809 -6.88 10.67 -33.41
N VAL A 810 -8.00 11.37 -33.24
CA VAL A 810 -9.12 10.90 -32.41
C VAL A 810 -10.29 10.29 -33.18
N LYS A 811 -10.32 10.34 -34.52
CA LYS A 811 -11.49 9.87 -35.31
C LYS A 811 -11.89 8.42 -35.03
N GLU A 812 -10.91 7.50 -34.91
CA GLU A 812 -11.19 6.10 -34.58
C GLU A 812 -11.62 5.93 -33.11
N LYS A 813 -11.14 6.79 -32.21
CA LYS A 813 -11.60 6.84 -30.81
C LYS A 813 -13.06 7.32 -30.76
N ILE A 814 -13.40 8.38 -31.50
CA ILE A 814 -14.78 8.90 -31.60
C ILE A 814 -15.70 7.84 -32.17
N LYS A 815 -15.29 7.15 -33.23
CA LYS A 815 -16.07 6.07 -33.85
C LYS A 815 -16.38 4.95 -32.85
N ARG A 816 -15.42 4.55 -32.02
CA ARG A 816 -15.62 3.59 -30.93
C ARG A 816 -16.59 4.12 -29.87
N MET A 817 -16.42 5.38 -29.45
CA MET A 817 -17.29 6.03 -28.46
C MET A 817 -18.75 6.14 -28.89
N VAL A 818 -19.02 6.44 -30.16
CA VAL A 818 -20.39 6.66 -30.65
C VAL A 818 -21.10 5.38 -31.09
N THR A 819 -20.36 4.35 -31.51
CA THR A 819 -20.96 3.07 -31.98
C THR A 819 -21.02 2.01 -30.89
N LEU A 820 -20.10 2.04 -29.92
CA LEU A 820 -19.85 0.95 -28.96
C LEU A 820 -19.81 -0.43 -29.64
N GLU A 821 -19.31 -0.51 -30.88
CA GLU A 821 -19.18 -1.76 -31.60
C GLU A 821 -17.70 -2.02 -31.91
N PRO A 822 -17.09 -3.03 -31.26
CA PRO A 822 -15.72 -3.43 -31.56
C PRO A 822 -15.61 -3.97 -32.99
N SER A 823 -14.53 -3.59 -33.68
CA SER A 823 -14.27 -4.13 -35.03
C SER A 823 -13.88 -5.62 -34.95
N PRO A 824 -14.05 -6.39 -36.04
CA PRO A 824 -13.57 -7.78 -36.10
C PRO A 824 -12.07 -7.90 -35.78
N GLU A 825 -11.27 -6.91 -36.18
CA GLU A 825 -9.82 -6.85 -35.93
C GLU A 825 -9.51 -6.66 -34.45
N GLU A 826 -10.27 -5.81 -33.75
CA GLU A 826 -10.12 -5.58 -32.31
C GLU A 826 -10.52 -6.82 -31.49
N ILE A 827 -11.58 -7.51 -31.91
CA ILE A 827 -12.01 -8.77 -31.29
C ILE A 827 -10.94 -9.84 -31.49
N GLN A 828 -10.38 -9.94 -32.70
CA GLN A 828 -9.29 -10.86 -32.99
C GLN A 828 -8.06 -10.54 -32.13
N LYS A 829 -7.66 -9.27 -32.06
CA LYS A 829 -6.53 -8.83 -31.24
C LYS A 829 -6.73 -9.15 -29.76
N GLU A 830 -7.92 -8.88 -29.22
CA GLU A 830 -8.24 -9.18 -27.81
C GLU A 830 -8.32 -10.69 -27.55
N PHE A 831 -8.79 -11.47 -28.52
CA PHE A 831 -8.77 -12.93 -28.45
C PHE A 831 -7.34 -13.48 -28.43
N ASP A 832 -6.49 -13.03 -29.35
CA ASP A 832 -5.10 -13.49 -29.48
C ASP A 832 -4.29 -13.15 -28.23
N ALA A 833 -4.50 -11.96 -27.66
CA ALA A 833 -3.84 -11.52 -26.43
C ALA A 833 -4.26 -12.31 -25.18
N ASN A 834 -5.41 -12.99 -25.21
CA ASN A 834 -5.99 -13.69 -24.06
C ASN A 834 -6.36 -15.15 -24.38
N ILE A 835 -5.75 -15.75 -25.40
CA ILE A 835 -6.14 -17.06 -25.94
C ILE A 835 -6.19 -18.16 -24.86
N ASP A 836 -5.24 -18.13 -23.93
CA ASP A 836 -5.14 -19.09 -22.82
C ASP A 836 -6.34 -19.06 -21.87
N GLN A 837 -7.06 -17.93 -21.78
CA GLN A 837 -8.25 -17.78 -20.94
C GLN A 837 -9.50 -18.44 -21.56
N PHE A 838 -9.47 -18.74 -22.85
CA PHE A 838 -10.59 -19.32 -23.60
C PHE A 838 -10.37 -20.79 -23.96
N ASP A 839 -9.20 -21.36 -23.61
CA ASP A 839 -8.92 -22.78 -23.79
C ASP A 839 -9.86 -23.61 -22.92
N ILE A 840 -10.48 -24.63 -23.50
CA ILE A 840 -11.21 -25.63 -22.72
C ILE A 840 -10.17 -26.67 -22.30
N PRO A 841 -9.77 -26.71 -21.01
CA PRO A 841 -8.79 -27.69 -20.56
C PRO A 841 -9.36 -29.10 -20.71
N ALA A 842 -8.48 -30.07 -20.95
CA ALA A 842 -8.86 -31.48 -20.96
C ALA A 842 -9.58 -31.84 -19.65
N THR A 843 -10.58 -32.71 -19.74
CA THR A 843 -11.34 -33.19 -18.57
C THR A 843 -11.27 -34.70 -18.43
N ARG A 844 -11.26 -35.18 -17.19
CA ARG A 844 -11.36 -36.60 -16.85
C ARG A 844 -12.44 -36.81 -15.79
N LYS A 845 -13.04 -38.00 -15.76
CA LYS A 845 -13.86 -38.43 -14.62
C LYS A 845 -12.99 -39.30 -13.73
N ILE A 846 -12.87 -38.95 -12.47
CA ILE A 846 -12.12 -39.74 -11.49
C ILE A 846 -13.02 -40.13 -10.34
N ARG A 847 -12.60 -41.15 -9.60
CA ARG A 847 -13.02 -41.35 -8.21
C ARG A 847 -11.86 -41.00 -7.30
N GLN A 848 -12.13 -40.51 -6.11
CA GLN A 848 -11.11 -40.30 -5.09
C GLN A 848 -11.52 -40.85 -3.72
N ILE A 849 -10.53 -41.16 -2.91
CA ILE A 849 -10.65 -41.44 -1.48
C ILE A 849 -9.69 -40.49 -0.78
N VAL A 850 -10.22 -39.59 0.05
CA VAL A 850 -9.45 -38.62 0.84
C VAL A 850 -9.40 -39.10 2.28
N ILE A 851 -8.21 -39.21 2.84
CA ILE A 851 -7.99 -39.77 4.18
C ILE A 851 -7.05 -38.83 4.95
N SER A 852 -7.35 -38.54 6.21
CA SER A 852 -6.54 -37.61 7.02
C SER A 852 -5.20 -38.21 7.49
N GLU A 853 -5.09 -39.54 7.56
CA GLU A 853 -3.93 -40.27 8.09
C GLU A 853 -3.27 -41.16 7.02
N GLU A 854 -1.95 -41.03 6.86
CA GLU A 854 -1.15 -41.76 5.86
C GLU A 854 -1.23 -43.27 6.02
N ARG A 855 -1.21 -43.76 7.26
CA ARG A 855 -1.25 -45.19 7.58
C ARG A 855 -2.55 -45.81 7.06
N THR A 856 -3.67 -45.16 7.34
CA THR A 856 -4.99 -45.58 6.86
C THR A 856 -5.08 -45.47 5.33
N ALA A 857 -4.47 -44.46 4.73
CA ALA A 857 -4.41 -44.35 3.27
C ALA A 857 -3.61 -45.50 2.62
N ASN A 858 -2.47 -45.87 3.17
CA ASN A 858 -1.70 -47.02 2.69
C ASN A 858 -2.46 -48.35 2.87
N GLU A 859 -3.16 -48.53 4.00
CA GLU A 859 -4.04 -49.70 4.19
C GLU A 859 -5.15 -49.77 3.12
N VAL A 860 -5.78 -48.64 2.81
CA VAL A 860 -6.81 -48.56 1.76
C VAL A 860 -6.21 -48.83 0.39
N TYR A 861 -5.02 -48.31 0.10
CA TYR A 861 -4.29 -48.57 -1.14
C TYR A 861 -3.96 -50.06 -1.33
N ASP A 862 -3.46 -50.72 -0.29
CA ASP A 862 -3.15 -52.16 -0.32
C ASP A 862 -4.41 -53.01 -0.57
N ARG A 863 -5.56 -52.59 -0.02
CA ARG A 863 -6.85 -53.24 -0.23
C ARG A 863 -7.36 -53.06 -1.65
N LEU A 864 -7.20 -51.86 -2.22
CA LEU A 864 -7.48 -51.61 -3.63
C LEU A 864 -6.58 -52.47 -4.55
N LYS A 865 -5.29 -52.62 -4.23
CA LYS A 865 -4.37 -53.52 -4.96
C LYS A 865 -4.77 -55.00 -4.88
N LYS A 866 -5.43 -55.40 -3.78
CA LYS A 866 -6.00 -56.75 -3.61
C LYS A 866 -7.35 -56.96 -4.32
N GLY A 867 -7.86 -55.93 -5.02
CA GLY A 867 -9.06 -56.02 -5.84
C GLY A 867 -10.36 -55.63 -5.12
N GLU A 868 -10.29 -54.97 -3.96
CA GLU A 868 -11.49 -54.43 -3.32
C GLU A 868 -12.11 -53.28 -4.15
N ILE A 869 -13.44 -53.17 -4.09
CA ILE A 869 -14.20 -52.21 -4.90
C ILE A 869 -13.96 -50.78 -4.40
N PHE A 870 -13.44 -49.91 -5.28
CA PHE A 870 -13.10 -48.52 -4.98
C PHE A 870 -14.25 -47.75 -4.34
N ALA A 871 -15.46 -47.83 -4.91
CA ALA A 871 -16.63 -47.13 -4.41
C ALA A 871 -17.03 -47.52 -2.96
N LEU A 872 -16.80 -48.78 -2.57
CA LEU A 872 -17.09 -49.25 -1.21
C LEU A 872 -16.06 -48.72 -0.21
N LEU A 873 -14.79 -48.68 -0.61
CA LEU A 873 -13.73 -48.10 0.21
C LEU A 873 -13.87 -46.58 0.32
N ALA A 874 -14.27 -45.90 -0.76
CA ALA A 874 -14.57 -44.47 -0.74
C ALA A 874 -15.70 -44.14 0.24
N ASN A 875 -16.83 -44.86 0.18
CA ASN A 875 -17.95 -44.62 1.09
C ASN A 875 -17.63 -44.92 2.57
N ARG A 876 -16.63 -45.78 2.82
CA ARG A 876 -16.25 -46.19 4.17
C ARG A 876 -15.12 -45.36 4.78
N PHE A 877 -14.15 -44.91 3.98
CA PHE A 877 -12.91 -44.30 4.47
C PHE A 877 -12.71 -42.86 4.00
N SER A 878 -13.41 -42.41 2.95
CA SER A 878 -13.21 -41.06 2.45
C SER A 878 -13.85 -40.02 3.37
N ILE A 879 -13.11 -38.96 3.69
CA ILE A 879 -13.57 -37.83 4.51
C ILE A 879 -14.15 -36.67 3.67
N ASP A 880 -14.10 -36.78 2.35
CA ASP A 880 -14.62 -35.76 1.44
C ASP A 880 -16.09 -35.98 1.06
N GLY A 881 -16.73 -34.93 0.55
CA GLY A 881 -18.16 -34.96 0.19
C GLY A 881 -18.53 -35.94 -0.93
N SER A 882 -17.55 -36.51 -1.66
CA SER A 882 -17.80 -37.49 -2.72
C SER A 882 -17.99 -38.93 -2.21
N ALA A 883 -17.72 -39.20 -0.92
CA ALA A 883 -17.83 -40.52 -0.30
C ALA A 883 -19.17 -41.22 -0.58
N GLY A 884 -20.29 -40.50 -0.42
CA GLY A 884 -21.65 -41.03 -0.61
C GLY A 884 -22.00 -41.42 -2.05
N ASN A 885 -21.18 -41.00 -3.04
CA ASN A 885 -21.30 -41.41 -4.44
C ASN A 885 -20.11 -42.30 -4.88
N GLY A 886 -19.51 -43.01 -3.93
CA GLY A 886 -18.38 -43.89 -4.16
C GLY A 886 -17.13 -43.16 -4.64
N GLY A 887 -16.94 -41.91 -4.20
CA GLY A 887 -15.76 -41.10 -4.51
C GLY A 887 -15.82 -40.32 -5.82
N LEU A 888 -16.93 -40.35 -6.57
CA LEU A 888 -16.98 -39.81 -7.94
C LEU A 888 -16.81 -38.28 -7.98
N ILE A 889 -15.86 -37.83 -8.81
CA ILE A 889 -15.62 -36.44 -9.18
C ILE A 889 -15.62 -36.32 -10.71
N ALA A 890 -16.64 -35.65 -11.23
CA ALA A 890 -16.83 -35.46 -12.66
C ALA A 890 -17.53 -34.12 -12.96
N PRO A 891 -17.04 -33.32 -13.92
CA PRO A 891 -15.74 -33.43 -14.61
C PRO A 891 -14.60 -32.75 -13.83
N VAL A 892 -13.39 -33.33 -13.87
CA VAL A 892 -12.16 -32.71 -13.36
C VAL A 892 -11.35 -32.12 -14.52
N ARG A 893 -11.06 -30.82 -14.47
CA ARG A 893 -10.24 -30.09 -15.45
C ARG A 893 -8.74 -30.22 -15.14
N ARG A 894 -7.90 -30.26 -16.17
CA ARG A 894 -6.44 -30.22 -16.01
C ARG A 894 -6.03 -28.94 -15.28
N GLY A 895 -5.27 -29.07 -14.19
CA GLY A 895 -4.89 -27.97 -13.30
C GLY A 895 -5.88 -27.63 -12.19
N GLN A 896 -7.03 -28.32 -12.09
CA GLN A 896 -8.03 -28.10 -11.03
C GLN A 896 -7.65 -28.77 -9.70
N LEU A 897 -6.86 -29.85 -9.74
CA LEU A 897 -6.38 -30.56 -8.56
C LEU A 897 -5.03 -29.99 -8.09
N SER A 898 -4.63 -30.29 -6.86
CA SER A 898 -3.27 -29.98 -6.39
C SER A 898 -2.23 -30.56 -7.36
N GLU A 899 -1.14 -29.86 -7.62
CA GLU A 899 -0.15 -30.21 -8.66
C GLU A 899 0.26 -31.69 -8.67
N LYS A 900 0.48 -32.29 -7.48
CA LYS A 900 0.85 -33.70 -7.34
C LYS A 900 -0.28 -34.65 -7.77
N LEU A 901 -1.51 -34.37 -7.34
CA LEU A 901 -2.67 -35.18 -7.65
C LEU A 901 -3.08 -35.03 -9.11
N ASP A 902 -2.99 -33.81 -9.67
CA ASP A 902 -3.25 -33.54 -11.08
C ASP A 902 -2.31 -34.39 -11.96
N LYS A 903 -0.99 -34.29 -11.75
CA LYS A 903 0.00 -35.10 -12.47
C LYS A 903 -0.25 -36.60 -12.35
N ALA A 904 -0.58 -37.08 -11.14
CA ALA A 904 -0.86 -38.49 -10.91
C ALA A 904 -2.09 -38.95 -11.70
N VAL A 905 -3.19 -38.20 -11.64
CA VAL A 905 -4.46 -38.49 -12.34
C VAL A 905 -4.29 -38.47 -13.87
N TRP A 906 -3.53 -37.51 -14.42
CA TRP A 906 -3.33 -37.41 -15.87
C TRP A 906 -2.45 -38.52 -16.46
N ASN A 907 -1.66 -39.19 -15.62
CA ASN A 907 -0.84 -40.33 -16.02
C ASN A 907 -1.56 -41.68 -15.90
N LEU A 908 -2.72 -41.74 -15.25
CA LEU A 908 -3.51 -42.98 -15.14
C LEU A 908 -4.12 -43.39 -16.48
N LYS A 909 -4.23 -44.70 -16.69
CA LYS A 909 -5.14 -45.31 -17.65
C LYS A 909 -6.46 -45.65 -16.97
N LYS A 910 -7.53 -45.81 -17.75
CA LYS A 910 -8.86 -46.15 -17.22
C LYS A 910 -8.81 -47.38 -16.32
N GLY A 911 -9.35 -47.26 -15.11
CA GLY A 911 -9.36 -48.29 -14.08
C GLY A 911 -8.08 -48.38 -13.23
N GLU A 912 -7.03 -47.63 -13.57
CA GLU A 912 -5.84 -47.53 -12.71
C GLU A 912 -6.09 -46.61 -11.53
N ILE A 913 -5.40 -46.89 -10.43
CA ILE A 913 -5.40 -46.09 -9.20
C ILE A 913 -4.05 -45.42 -9.02
N THR A 914 -4.03 -44.21 -8.48
CA THR A 914 -2.79 -43.54 -8.05
C THR A 914 -2.20 -44.27 -6.85
N GLU A 915 -0.90 -44.09 -6.63
CA GLU A 915 -0.33 -44.23 -5.28
C GLU A 915 -0.98 -43.21 -4.33
N VAL A 916 -0.73 -43.36 -3.03
CA VAL A 916 -1.24 -42.42 -2.04
C VAL A 916 -0.59 -41.04 -2.27
N VAL A 917 -1.40 -40.07 -2.71
CA VAL A 917 -0.93 -38.72 -3.02
C VAL A 917 -1.17 -37.79 -1.83
N SER A 918 -0.11 -37.23 -1.26
CA SER A 918 -0.23 -36.21 -0.20
C SER A 918 -0.66 -34.85 -0.76
N THR A 919 -1.74 -34.29 -0.21
CA THR A 919 -2.31 -32.98 -0.58
C THR A 919 -2.54 -32.13 0.69
N PRO A 920 -2.77 -30.80 0.57
CA PRO A 920 -3.06 -29.94 1.72
C PRO A 920 -4.30 -30.33 2.54
N TYR A 921 -5.17 -31.18 1.99
CA TYR A 921 -6.45 -31.58 2.60
C TYR A 921 -6.44 -33.06 3.06
N GLY A 922 -5.28 -33.74 2.98
CA GLY A 922 -5.11 -35.14 3.35
C GLY A 922 -4.43 -35.97 2.25
N TYR A 923 -4.46 -37.28 2.44
CA TYR A 923 -3.90 -38.29 1.56
C TYR A 923 -4.98 -38.80 0.60
N VAL A 924 -4.72 -38.70 -0.70
CA VAL A 924 -5.71 -38.97 -1.76
C VAL A 924 -5.27 -40.16 -2.59
N ILE A 925 -6.16 -41.14 -2.75
CA ILE A 925 -6.04 -42.19 -3.78
C ILE A 925 -7.09 -41.88 -4.82
N ALA A 926 -6.69 -41.66 -6.07
CA ALA A 926 -7.61 -41.43 -7.18
C ALA A 926 -7.64 -42.62 -8.13
N MET A 927 -8.79 -42.87 -8.77
CA MET A 927 -8.96 -43.85 -9.84
C MET A 927 -9.52 -43.16 -11.07
N LEU A 928 -9.01 -43.50 -12.25
CA LEU A 928 -9.58 -42.97 -13.50
C LEU A 928 -10.82 -43.77 -13.90
N GLU A 929 -11.98 -43.11 -13.98
CA GLU A 929 -13.26 -43.73 -14.32
C GLU A 929 -13.48 -43.75 -15.84
N GLU A 930 -13.23 -42.62 -16.50
CA GLU A 930 -13.34 -42.45 -17.95
C GLU A 930 -12.09 -41.78 -18.49
N ASP A 931 -11.70 -42.16 -19.70
CA ASP A 931 -10.56 -41.59 -20.40
C ASP A 931 -10.74 -40.08 -20.63
N GLU A 932 -9.63 -39.44 -21.00
CA GLU A 932 -9.57 -38.01 -21.28
C GLU A 932 -10.60 -37.60 -22.32
N ASN A 933 -11.47 -36.67 -21.94
CA ASN A 933 -12.16 -35.84 -22.90
C ASN A 933 -11.19 -34.71 -23.27
N PRO A 934 -10.63 -34.71 -24.50
CA PRO A 934 -9.53 -33.85 -24.88
C PRO A 934 -9.90 -32.37 -24.73
N GLY A 935 -8.94 -31.58 -24.29
CA GLY A 935 -9.09 -30.13 -24.26
C GLY A 935 -9.26 -29.59 -25.68
N VAL A 936 -10.09 -28.58 -25.83
CA VAL A 936 -10.30 -27.90 -27.11
C VAL A 936 -9.59 -26.57 -27.03
N LYS A 937 -8.60 -26.37 -27.91
CA LYS A 937 -7.95 -25.07 -28.06
C LYS A 937 -8.99 -24.03 -28.43
N ALA A 938 -8.88 -22.86 -27.80
CA ALA A 938 -9.78 -21.76 -28.02
C ALA A 938 -9.83 -21.42 -29.51
N SER A 939 -11.03 -21.18 -30.00
CA SER A 939 -11.26 -20.53 -31.28
C SER A 939 -12.27 -19.42 -31.06
N LEU A 940 -12.34 -18.47 -32.00
CA LEU A 940 -13.36 -17.42 -32.04
C LEU A 940 -14.73 -18.01 -32.39
N THR A 941 -15.25 -18.80 -31.47
CA THR A 941 -16.62 -19.25 -31.49
C THR A 941 -17.56 -18.05 -31.30
N ALA A 942 -18.84 -18.23 -31.62
CA ALA A 942 -19.85 -17.19 -31.41
C ALA A 942 -19.91 -16.73 -29.94
N ASP A 943 -19.74 -17.66 -28.99
CA ASP A 943 -19.76 -17.36 -27.56
C ASP A 943 -18.54 -16.55 -27.10
N VAL A 944 -17.33 -16.95 -27.53
CA VAL A 944 -16.09 -16.21 -27.21
C VAL A 944 -16.14 -14.80 -27.82
N THR A 945 -16.58 -14.71 -29.07
CA THR A 945 -16.81 -13.42 -29.75
C THR A 945 -17.80 -12.55 -28.96
N THR A 946 -18.88 -13.12 -28.45
CA THR A 946 -19.87 -12.39 -27.64
C THR A 946 -19.28 -11.90 -26.31
N GLN A 947 -18.46 -12.72 -25.65
CA GLN A 947 -17.79 -12.33 -24.40
C GLN A 947 -16.78 -11.20 -24.61
N LEU A 948 -15.95 -11.30 -25.66
CA LEU A 948 -14.97 -10.28 -26.03
C LEU A 948 -15.64 -8.96 -26.42
N LYS A 949 -16.72 -9.03 -27.22
CA LYS A 949 -17.52 -7.85 -27.54
C LYS A 949 -18.04 -7.17 -26.28
N ARG A 950 -18.55 -7.92 -25.31
CA ARG A 950 -19.02 -7.37 -24.03
C ARG A 950 -17.90 -6.71 -23.23
N LYS A 951 -16.70 -7.32 -23.19
CA LYS A 951 -15.52 -6.75 -22.51
C LYS A 951 -15.10 -5.43 -23.15
N LEU A 952 -14.86 -5.43 -24.47
CA LEU A 952 -14.45 -4.24 -25.22
C LEU A 952 -15.50 -3.13 -25.15
N ARG A 953 -16.79 -3.47 -25.22
CA ARG A 953 -17.89 -2.51 -25.00
C ARG A 953 -17.82 -1.84 -23.64
N SER A 954 -17.50 -2.59 -22.59
CA SER A 954 -17.33 -2.02 -21.24
C SER A 954 -16.20 -1.00 -21.21
N THR A 955 -15.07 -1.29 -21.87
CA THR A 955 -13.95 -0.35 -21.99
C THR A 955 -14.35 0.90 -22.76
N TYR A 956 -15.05 0.76 -23.89
CA TYR A 956 -15.50 1.91 -24.68
C TYR A 956 -16.50 2.78 -23.91
N GLN A 957 -17.37 2.18 -23.09
CA GLN A 957 -18.27 2.91 -22.20
C GLN A 957 -17.51 3.72 -21.15
N GLU A 958 -16.44 3.18 -20.58
CA GLU A 958 -15.58 3.91 -19.65
C GLU A 958 -14.89 5.10 -20.34
N ASP A 959 -14.42 4.93 -21.57
CA ASP A 959 -13.82 6.01 -22.37
C ASP A 959 -14.83 7.13 -22.65
N VAL A 960 -16.06 6.77 -23.07
CA VAL A 960 -17.14 7.74 -23.29
C VAL A 960 -17.39 8.56 -22.04
N TRP A 961 -17.51 7.90 -20.90
CA TRP A 961 -17.79 8.54 -19.62
C TRP A 961 -16.66 9.47 -19.17
N THR A 962 -15.42 9.01 -19.32
CA THR A 962 -14.22 9.76 -18.94
C THR A 962 -14.09 11.05 -19.76
N HIS A 963 -14.20 10.97 -21.09
CA HIS A 963 -14.11 12.15 -21.96
C HIS A 963 -15.30 13.09 -21.77
N PHE A 964 -16.49 12.55 -21.46
CA PHE A 964 -17.64 13.38 -21.10
C PHE A 964 -17.40 14.20 -19.83
N LEU A 965 -16.94 13.55 -18.74
CA LEU A 965 -16.61 14.24 -17.49
C LEU A 965 -15.47 15.25 -17.67
N LYS A 966 -14.43 14.91 -18.44
CA LYS A 966 -13.34 15.83 -18.81
C LYS A 966 -13.90 17.08 -19.49
N GLY A 967 -14.79 16.92 -20.47
CA GLY A 967 -15.44 18.03 -21.15
C GLY A 967 -16.29 18.90 -20.23
N LEU A 968 -17.08 18.29 -19.32
CA LEU A 968 -17.86 19.04 -18.33
C LEU A 968 -16.95 19.84 -17.39
N ASN A 969 -15.87 19.23 -16.92
CA ASN A 969 -14.91 19.88 -16.04
C ASN A 969 -14.23 21.06 -16.74
N ASN A 970 -13.87 20.90 -18.01
CA ASN A 970 -13.27 21.95 -18.85
C ASN A 970 -14.23 23.12 -19.15
N GLN A 971 -15.55 22.90 -19.08
CA GLN A 971 -16.57 23.95 -19.23
C GLN A 971 -16.91 24.65 -17.92
N ALA A 972 -16.69 23.99 -16.78
CA ALA A 972 -17.19 24.44 -15.49
C ALA A 972 -16.30 25.53 -14.85
N TYR A 973 -16.93 26.34 -14.00
CA TYR A 973 -16.25 27.20 -13.03
C TYR A 973 -16.45 26.63 -11.63
N VAL A 974 -15.35 26.29 -10.95
CA VAL A 974 -15.38 25.74 -9.58
C VAL A 974 -14.64 26.68 -8.64
N ILE A 975 -15.36 27.27 -7.68
CA ILE A 975 -14.79 28.11 -6.63
C ILE A 975 -14.72 27.29 -5.35
N ARG A 976 -13.51 27.02 -4.86
CA ARG A 976 -13.27 26.27 -3.62
C ARG A 976 -13.02 27.23 -2.45
N HIS A 977 -13.61 26.94 -1.30
CA HIS A 977 -13.43 27.70 -0.05
C HIS A 977 -12.38 27.03 0.81
N THR A 978 -11.11 27.29 0.51
CA THR A 978 -9.96 26.57 1.09
C THR A 978 -9.91 26.60 2.62
N LYS A 979 -10.30 27.72 3.24
CA LYS A 979 -10.36 27.84 4.71
C LYS A 979 -11.37 26.88 5.35
N VAL A 980 -12.52 26.69 4.71
CA VAL A 980 -13.54 25.76 5.20
C VAL A 980 -13.08 24.32 4.96
N LEU A 981 -12.41 24.06 3.83
CA LEU A 981 -11.80 22.77 3.54
C LEU A 981 -10.70 22.40 4.54
N GLU A 982 -9.89 23.33 5.02
CA GLU A 982 -8.83 23.06 6.02
C GLU A 982 -9.40 22.67 7.38
N GLU A 983 -10.56 23.22 7.75
CA GLU A 983 -11.24 22.91 9.02
C GLU A 983 -11.90 21.52 9.04
N ILE A 984 -12.27 20.99 7.86
CA ILE A 984 -12.75 19.62 7.62
C ILE A 984 -11.57 18.65 7.59
#